data_AF-A0A933BA69-F1
#
_entry.id   AF-A0A933BA69-F1
#
_cell.length_a   1.000
_cell.length_b   1.000
_cell.length_c   1.000
_cell.angle_alpha   90.00
_cell.angle_beta   90.00
_cell.angle_gamma   90.00
#
_symmetry.space_group_name_H-M   'P 1'
#
loop_
_entity.id
_entity.type
_entity.pdbx_description
1 polymer ?
#
loop_
_entity_poly.entity_id
_entity_poly.type
_entity_poly.pdbx_seq_one_letter_code
_entity_poly.pdbx_strand_id
1 'polypeptide(L)'
;MEKEPGKEKFLLGKRIVPRKLKKKNSVTELVNNHFQAYNAARLQESCRLLAEKMLDPKREVTIGITLAGALTPAGISGMIVSMMEHGFIDFIVSTGANLYHDTHFALNYPLHKGTWQTDDTVLWNHGVIRIYDIFLTTDTLLNTDKWTQKVLLEKGAPRGVITTSEFHHYLGQKLLRDAPHPEISILAQAAKFNVPVYTSSPGDSTYGMDLANFNKARNKEFSRKGSINLHINPNWDVVETAAIVLGAKENGVILLGGGSPKNFYLQTQPYLWECLGIEKGGHDYFIQITMDSPQWGGLCFSGFSNIILAGDKIKKAKDVKVGDKILTIDDKNNVVTTEVKKIFKRKINEGERLYIIKAEDSRVQCGDCGVTTGKKSGHKVKLTVTEDHLIFTDRGWVKAKDLAKNDKILKITQYDKIAFDRANKIPLHLRNYCFEPGEKNPFFGKIGAQNPFFGRTHSESVKQYLSALRTGKTWEELIGKKRAEALKSKYREIMKGDKNPAWAGGISWEPYAEEFFMIRSVVLERDNSSCKLCGITEKESYEKHNQHLHVHHMDFDKKNNSLKNLVSLCVSCHGKANFPKYREEWNQKLVAISAKTTGNELADCPEFLPIKEIIVYKSRKQITGCLHGEEVYDFMCYPYHNFFSDWILIHNSGATPQEAVSWGKINPDELKNTVVVYSDTTIASPILFSYAFENARPRKRKELYKKLAKLVYNLEKEVKNKAVTWTADALYEKHKHQK
;
A
#
# COMPACT_ATOMS: atom_id res chain seq x y z
N MET A 1 -58.31 -0.81 39.80
CA MET A 1 -57.42 0.12 39.07
C MET A 1 -58.06 0.39 37.73
N GLU A 2 -58.60 1.58 37.54
CA GLU A 2 -59.04 2.04 36.23
C GLU A 2 -57.87 1.96 35.26
N LYS A 3 -58.10 1.37 34.08
CA LYS A 3 -57.10 1.27 33.03
C LYS A 3 -56.79 2.68 32.54
N GLU A 4 -55.68 3.26 32.98
CA GLU A 4 -55.17 4.51 32.41
C GLU A 4 -55.04 4.36 30.88
N PRO A 5 -55.81 5.14 30.10
CA PRO A 5 -55.76 5.08 28.65
C PRO A 5 -54.34 5.35 28.15
N GLY A 6 -53.83 4.48 27.28
CA GLY A 6 -52.53 4.69 26.63
C GLY A 6 -51.35 3.87 27.17
N LYS A 7 -51.49 3.11 28.27
CA LYS A 7 -50.46 2.10 28.67
C LYS A 7 -50.44 0.88 27.76
N GLU A 8 -51.61 0.49 27.23
CA GLU A 8 -51.76 -0.72 26.42
C GLU A 8 -50.86 -0.72 25.17
N LYS A 9 -50.61 0.46 24.56
CA LYS A 9 -49.71 0.59 23.40
C LYS A 9 -48.23 0.31 23.70
N PHE A 10 -47.79 0.45 24.96
CA PHE A 10 -46.42 0.18 25.38
C PHE A 10 -46.22 -1.25 25.90
N LEU A 11 -47.30 -1.95 26.25
CA LEU A 11 -47.29 -3.31 26.82
C LEU A 11 -47.67 -4.39 25.79
N LEU A 12 -47.54 -4.10 24.50
CA LEU A 12 -47.82 -5.04 23.40
C LEU A 12 -46.75 -6.13 23.23
N GLY A 13 -45.58 -5.96 23.84
CA GLY A 13 -44.47 -6.93 23.76
C GLY A 13 -44.77 -8.25 24.49
N LYS A 14 -44.02 -9.31 24.14
CA LYS A 14 -44.11 -10.58 24.87
C LYS A 14 -43.71 -10.37 26.34
N ARG A 15 -44.54 -10.88 27.26
CA ARG A 15 -44.24 -10.87 28.69
C ARG A 15 -42.94 -11.64 28.96
N ILE A 16 -42.04 -11.05 29.75
CA ILE A 16 -40.84 -11.71 30.29
C ILE A 16 -41.31 -12.79 31.27
N VAL A 17 -40.94 -14.05 31.00
CA VAL A 17 -41.32 -15.20 31.82
C VAL A 17 -40.04 -15.90 32.29
N PRO A 18 -39.77 -15.98 33.60
CA PRO A 18 -38.58 -16.64 34.14
C PRO A 18 -38.74 -18.17 34.04
N ARG A 19 -38.49 -18.72 32.84
CA ARG A 19 -38.53 -20.16 32.59
C ARG A 19 -37.30 -20.83 33.17
N LYS A 20 -37.48 -21.98 33.82
CA LYS A 20 -36.37 -22.82 34.29
C LYS A 20 -35.64 -23.45 33.11
N LEU A 21 -34.31 -23.46 33.16
CA LEU A 21 -33.49 -24.14 32.16
C LEU A 21 -33.65 -25.66 32.31
N LYS A 22 -33.93 -26.37 31.22
CA LYS A 22 -34.01 -27.84 31.20
C LYS A 22 -32.61 -28.47 31.04
N LYS A 23 -32.45 -29.75 31.41
CA LYS A 23 -31.20 -30.52 31.19
C LYS A 23 -30.88 -30.74 29.71
N LYS A 24 -31.90 -30.81 28.85
CA LYS A 24 -31.79 -30.85 27.38
C LYS A 24 -32.65 -29.72 26.82
N ASN A 25 -32.06 -28.84 26.02
CA ASN A 25 -32.78 -27.84 25.22
C ASN A 25 -32.23 -27.88 23.80
N SER A 26 -33.08 -27.74 22.80
CA SER A 26 -32.61 -27.37 21.46
C SER A 26 -32.13 -25.91 21.45
N VAL A 27 -31.38 -25.51 20.42
CA VAL A 27 -30.98 -24.10 20.29
C VAL A 27 -32.22 -23.22 20.12
N THR A 28 -33.23 -23.71 19.42
CA THR A 28 -34.53 -23.05 19.28
C THR A 28 -35.20 -22.81 20.63
N GLU A 29 -35.24 -23.81 21.50
CA GLU A 29 -35.80 -23.65 22.84
C GLU A 29 -34.99 -22.67 23.68
N LEU A 30 -33.66 -22.75 23.63
CA LEU A 30 -32.77 -21.85 24.37
C LEU A 30 -33.02 -20.38 23.95
N VAL A 31 -32.97 -20.12 22.64
CA VAL A 31 -33.15 -18.79 22.07
C VAL A 31 -34.56 -18.28 22.36
N ASN A 32 -35.62 -19.03 22.04
CA ASN A 32 -36.99 -18.53 22.19
C ASN A 32 -37.43 -18.33 23.65
N ASN A 33 -36.90 -19.14 24.58
CA ASN A 33 -37.35 -19.11 25.97
C ASN A 33 -36.47 -18.26 26.89
N HIS A 34 -35.17 -18.13 26.63
CA HIS A 34 -34.23 -17.50 27.57
C HIS A 34 -33.63 -16.18 27.08
N PHE A 35 -33.63 -15.91 25.77
CA PHE A 35 -33.06 -14.67 25.23
C PHE A 35 -34.09 -13.53 25.20
N GLN A 36 -34.58 -13.15 26.39
CA GLN A 36 -35.76 -12.30 26.52
C GLN A 36 -35.46 -10.78 26.58
N ALA A 37 -34.22 -10.36 26.89
CA ALA A 37 -33.84 -8.94 27.00
C ALA A 37 -32.37 -8.66 26.63
N TYR A 38 -32.01 -7.38 26.46
CA TYR A 38 -30.66 -6.88 26.17
C TYR A 38 -30.03 -7.53 24.93
N ASN A 39 -28.69 -7.73 24.90
CA ASN A 39 -28.00 -8.34 23.75
C ASN A 39 -28.47 -9.78 23.47
N ALA A 40 -28.97 -10.50 24.47
CA ALA A 40 -29.58 -11.80 24.23
C ALA A 40 -30.85 -11.65 23.36
N ALA A 41 -31.74 -10.71 23.68
CA ALA A 41 -32.89 -10.39 22.82
C ALA A 41 -32.47 -9.92 21.42
N ARG A 42 -31.40 -9.11 21.30
CA ARG A 42 -30.86 -8.73 19.98
C ARG A 42 -30.44 -9.97 19.18
N LEU A 43 -29.75 -10.93 19.82
CA LEU A 43 -29.38 -12.19 19.17
C LEU A 43 -30.60 -13.03 18.80
N GLN A 44 -31.63 -13.07 19.65
CA GLN A 44 -32.91 -13.72 19.32
C GLN A 44 -33.56 -13.07 18.09
N GLU A 45 -33.59 -11.74 18.02
CA GLU A 45 -34.12 -11.01 16.87
C GLU A 45 -33.33 -11.32 15.60
N SER A 46 -31.98 -11.39 15.66
CA SER A 46 -31.15 -11.84 14.54
C SER A 46 -31.49 -13.26 14.10
N CYS A 47 -31.65 -14.18 15.05
CA CYS A 47 -32.02 -15.58 14.78
C CYS A 47 -33.34 -15.68 14.01
N ARG A 48 -34.36 -14.95 14.48
CA ARG A 48 -35.68 -14.89 13.85
C ARG A 48 -35.62 -14.18 12.50
N LEU A 49 -34.91 -13.07 12.39
CA LEU A 49 -34.75 -12.33 11.13
C LEU A 49 -34.11 -13.21 10.04
N LEU A 50 -33.05 -13.94 10.40
CA LEU A 50 -32.38 -14.85 9.50
C LEU A 50 -33.32 -15.99 9.07
N ALA A 51 -33.89 -16.73 10.04
CA ALA A 51 -34.68 -17.92 9.75
C ALA A 51 -36.06 -17.63 9.13
N GLU A 52 -36.77 -16.61 9.63
CA GLU A 52 -38.18 -16.33 9.27
C GLU A 52 -38.31 -15.38 8.07
N LYS A 53 -37.26 -14.60 7.73
CA LYS A 53 -37.31 -13.66 6.59
C LYS A 53 -36.20 -13.92 5.58
N MET A 54 -34.93 -13.77 5.96
CA MET A 54 -33.83 -13.86 4.99
C MET A 54 -33.78 -15.23 4.30
N LEU A 55 -34.03 -16.31 5.05
CA LEU A 55 -34.03 -17.68 4.54
C LEU A 55 -35.40 -18.15 4.01
N ASP A 56 -36.45 -17.32 4.04
CA ASP A 56 -37.75 -17.66 3.47
C ASP A 56 -37.63 -17.84 1.93
N PRO A 57 -37.88 -19.05 1.39
CA PRO A 57 -37.79 -19.30 -0.05
C PRO A 57 -38.70 -18.40 -0.89
N LYS A 58 -39.81 -17.87 -0.35
CA LYS A 58 -40.74 -17.00 -1.08
C LYS A 58 -40.14 -15.61 -1.37
N ARG A 59 -39.21 -15.16 -0.55
CA ARG A 59 -38.55 -13.85 -0.66
C ARG A 59 -37.36 -13.87 -1.61
N GLU A 60 -36.78 -15.05 -1.86
CA GLU A 60 -35.66 -15.25 -2.78
C GLU A 60 -34.45 -14.35 -2.50
N VAL A 61 -34.19 -14.05 -1.23
CA VAL A 61 -33.14 -13.12 -0.79
C VAL A 61 -31.76 -13.61 -1.25
N THR A 62 -30.95 -12.73 -1.84
CA THR A 62 -29.50 -12.98 -2.03
C THR A 62 -28.76 -12.59 -0.77
N ILE A 63 -28.08 -13.54 -0.13
CA ILE A 63 -27.43 -13.32 1.18
C ILE A 63 -25.91 -13.29 1.02
N GLY A 64 -25.31 -12.15 1.33
CA GLY A 64 -23.87 -12.04 1.53
C GLY A 64 -23.48 -12.31 2.99
N ILE A 65 -22.26 -12.78 3.21
CA ILE A 65 -21.63 -12.79 4.53
C ILE A 65 -20.32 -12.02 4.48
N THR A 66 -20.00 -11.28 5.55
CA THR A 66 -18.69 -10.63 5.67
C THR A 66 -17.89 -11.16 6.86
N LEU A 67 -16.60 -11.40 6.66
CA LEU A 67 -15.70 -11.94 7.68
C LEU A 67 -14.57 -10.95 7.97
N ALA A 68 -14.65 -10.26 9.11
CA ALA A 68 -13.62 -9.32 9.56
C ALA A 68 -12.69 -9.93 10.62
N GLY A 69 -11.49 -9.37 10.80
CA GLY A 69 -10.52 -9.90 11.76
C GLY A 69 -9.93 -11.26 11.34
N ALA A 70 -9.54 -12.06 12.33
CA ALA A 70 -8.95 -13.39 12.17
C ALA A 70 -9.88 -14.47 12.79
N LEU A 71 -11.00 -14.72 12.11
CA LEU A 71 -12.06 -15.66 12.51
C LEU A 71 -11.75 -17.10 12.09
N THR A 72 -11.15 -17.31 10.92
CA THR A 72 -10.86 -18.66 10.44
C THR A 72 -9.83 -19.39 11.33
N PRO A 73 -8.79 -18.75 11.90
CA PRO A 73 -7.95 -19.40 12.92
C PRO A 73 -8.75 -19.95 14.12
N ALA A 74 -9.86 -19.31 14.48
CA ALA A 74 -10.73 -19.76 15.58
C ALA A 74 -11.68 -20.91 15.17
N GLY A 75 -11.53 -21.46 13.96
CA GLY A 75 -12.32 -22.59 13.48
C GLY A 75 -13.68 -22.23 12.86
N ILE A 76 -13.93 -20.94 12.58
CA ILE A 76 -15.21 -20.50 11.98
C ILE A 76 -15.41 -21.06 10.55
N SER A 77 -14.36 -21.49 9.85
CA SER A 77 -14.49 -22.07 8.51
C SER A 77 -15.56 -23.16 8.41
N GLY A 78 -15.63 -24.08 9.38
CA GLY A 78 -16.57 -25.21 9.35
C GLY A 78 -18.06 -24.80 9.36
N MET A 79 -18.42 -23.77 10.12
CA MET A 79 -19.81 -23.28 10.14
C MET A 79 -20.14 -22.48 8.87
N ILE A 80 -19.17 -21.78 8.28
CA ILE A 80 -19.35 -21.08 7.00
C ILE A 80 -19.53 -22.09 5.86
N VAL A 81 -18.76 -23.18 5.85
CA VAL A 81 -18.96 -24.32 4.94
C VAL A 81 -20.38 -24.87 5.08
N SER A 82 -20.84 -25.16 6.29
CA SER A 82 -22.19 -25.68 6.55
C SER A 82 -23.27 -24.74 6.00
N MET A 83 -23.09 -23.42 6.17
CA MET A 83 -24.00 -22.41 5.62
C MET A 83 -24.02 -22.39 4.08
N MET A 84 -22.87 -22.55 3.43
CA MET A 84 -22.80 -22.67 1.95
C MET A 84 -23.45 -23.95 1.44
N GLU A 85 -23.23 -25.09 2.13
CA GLU A 85 -23.83 -26.38 1.80
C GLU A 85 -25.36 -26.31 1.77
N HIS A 86 -25.94 -25.65 2.78
CA HIS A 86 -27.39 -25.43 2.90
C HIS A 86 -27.92 -24.33 1.98
N GLY A 87 -27.06 -23.66 1.20
CA GLY A 87 -27.42 -22.55 0.33
C GLY A 87 -27.88 -21.31 1.12
N PHE A 88 -27.47 -21.16 2.37
CA PHE A 88 -27.83 -20.01 3.22
C PHE A 88 -26.98 -18.78 2.92
N ILE A 89 -25.83 -18.95 2.25
CA ILE A 89 -24.94 -17.87 1.82
C ILE A 89 -24.71 -18.00 0.31
N ASP A 90 -24.78 -16.86 -0.37
CA ASP A 90 -24.69 -16.78 -1.82
C ASP A 90 -23.35 -16.16 -2.30
N PHE A 91 -22.71 -15.33 -1.48
CA PHE A 91 -21.34 -14.81 -1.71
C PHE A 91 -20.67 -14.34 -0.42
N ILE A 92 -19.34 -14.23 -0.42
CA ILE A 92 -18.52 -13.92 0.76
C ILE A 92 -17.65 -12.68 0.47
N VAL A 93 -17.53 -11.78 1.44
CA VAL A 93 -16.50 -10.72 1.46
C VAL A 93 -15.66 -10.88 2.72
N SER A 94 -14.35 -11.05 2.60
CA SER A 94 -13.49 -11.38 3.73
C SER A 94 -12.26 -10.48 3.80
N THR A 95 -11.61 -10.42 4.96
CA THR A 95 -10.18 -10.06 5.02
C THR A 95 -9.37 -11.15 4.33
N GLY A 96 -8.22 -10.80 3.75
CA GLY A 96 -7.33 -11.79 3.16
C GLY A 96 -6.66 -12.68 4.21
N ALA A 97 -6.49 -12.19 5.44
CA ALA A 97 -6.03 -13.00 6.58
C ALA A 97 -6.91 -14.23 6.84
N ASN A 98 -8.24 -14.05 6.83
CA ASN A 98 -9.17 -15.17 7.00
C ASN A 98 -9.01 -16.23 5.90
N LEU A 99 -8.89 -15.81 4.64
CA LEU A 99 -8.77 -16.73 3.51
C LEU A 99 -7.41 -17.43 3.46
N TYR A 100 -6.35 -16.75 3.88
CA TYR A 100 -5.02 -17.33 4.00
C TYR A 100 -4.96 -18.35 5.13
N HIS A 101 -5.46 -18.00 6.32
CA HIS A 101 -5.47 -18.93 7.45
C HIS A 101 -6.42 -20.11 7.26
N ASP A 102 -7.49 -19.95 6.46
CA ASP A 102 -8.34 -21.06 6.01
C ASP A 102 -7.54 -22.15 5.29
N THR A 103 -6.52 -21.75 4.52
CA THR A 103 -5.68 -22.68 3.76
C THR A 103 -4.80 -23.56 4.67
N HIS A 104 -4.42 -23.08 5.85
CA HIS A 104 -3.68 -23.91 6.81
C HIS A 104 -4.47 -25.17 7.17
N PHE A 105 -5.77 -25.01 7.45
CA PHE A 105 -6.65 -26.14 7.78
C PHE A 105 -6.79 -27.10 6.61
N ALA A 106 -7.00 -26.58 5.40
CA ALA A 106 -7.09 -27.37 4.18
C ALA A 106 -5.86 -28.26 3.98
N LEU A 107 -4.67 -27.68 4.19
CA LEU A 107 -3.36 -28.32 4.01
C LEU A 107 -2.91 -29.17 5.21
N ASN A 108 -3.76 -29.31 6.24
CA ASN A 108 -3.45 -30.01 7.48
C ASN A 108 -2.23 -29.42 8.24
N TYR A 109 -2.05 -28.10 8.18
CA TYR A 109 -1.05 -27.42 8.98
C TYR A 109 -1.63 -26.99 10.33
N PRO A 110 -0.92 -27.25 11.45
CA PRO A 110 -1.51 -27.14 12.76
C PRO A 110 -1.61 -25.69 13.24
N LEU A 111 -2.74 -25.40 13.88
CA LEU A 111 -2.96 -24.25 14.76
C LEU A 111 -3.35 -24.82 16.13
N HIS A 112 -2.83 -24.23 17.20
CA HIS A 112 -3.04 -24.70 18.55
C HIS A 112 -3.70 -23.65 19.42
N LYS A 113 -4.59 -24.08 20.32
CA LYS A 113 -5.04 -23.21 21.39
C LYS A 113 -3.86 -22.89 22.31
N GLY A 114 -3.57 -21.60 22.44
CA GLY A 114 -2.61 -21.04 23.37
C GLY A 114 -3.30 -20.29 24.52
N THR A 115 -2.60 -19.31 25.07
CA THR A 115 -3.16 -18.35 26.02
C THR A 115 -2.76 -16.94 25.60
N TRP A 116 -3.70 -16.00 25.73
CA TRP A 116 -3.45 -14.60 25.43
C TRP A 116 -2.45 -13.93 26.39
N GLN A 117 -2.14 -14.60 27.51
CA GLN A 117 -1.24 -14.10 28.55
C GLN A 117 0.25 -14.46 28.32
N THR A 118 0.58 -15.26 27.30
CA THR A 118 1.97 -15.63 27.03
C THR A 118 2.80 -14.44 26.56
N ASP A 119 4.06 -14.36 27.00
CA ASP A 119 5.03 -13.34 26.57
C ASP A 119 5.43 -13.53 25.10
N ASP A 120 5.14 -12.52 24.28
CA ASP A 120 5.44 -12.51 22.84
C ASP A 120 6.95 -12.59 22.53
N THR A 121 7.82 -12.15 23.45
CA THR A 121 9.28 -12.27 23.30
C THR A 121 9.70 -13.73 23.36
N VAL A 122 9.08 -14.50 24.26
CA VAL A 122 9.33 -15.94 24.38
C VAL A 122 8.80 -16.66 23.14
N LEU A 123 7.61 -16.30 22.66
CA LEU A 123 7.04 -16.86 21.43
C LEU A 123 7.94 -16.59 20.23
N TRP A 124 8.40 -15.35 20.06
CA TRP A 124 9.31 -14.94 19.00
C TRP A 124 10.60 -15.76 18.98
N ASN A 125 11.24 -15.93 20.15
CA ASN A 125 12.49 -16.70 20.26
C ASN A 125 12.33 -18.19 19.91
N HIS A 126 11.11 -18.72 19.95
CA HIS A 126 10.79 -20.10 19.59
C HIS A 126 10.13 -20.23 18.20
N GLY A 127 10.06 -19.15 17.42
CA GLY A 127 9.41 -19.18 16.10
C GLY A 127 7.90 -19.44 16.17
N VAL A 128 7.26 -19.06 17.28
CA VAL A 128 5.81 -19.16 17.48
C VAL A 128 5.19 -17.79 17.25
N ILE A 129 4.11 -17.78 16.48
CA ILE A 129 3.31 -16.62 16.10
C ILE A 129 1.97 -16.76 16.81
N ARG A 130 1.41 -15.63 17.21
CA ARG A 130 0.17 -15.59 17.99
C ARG A 130 -0.91 -14.81 17.28
N ILE A 131 -2.12 -15.36 17.33
CA ILE A 131 -3.38 -14.70 16.99
C ILE A 131 -4.23 -14.75 18.25
N TYR A 132 -4.13 -13.71 19.08
CA TYR A 132 -4.75 -13.65 20.42
C TYR A 132 -4.41 -14.85 21.32
N ASP A 133 -5.27 -15.86 21.41
CA ASP A 133 -5.09 -17.10 22.18
C ASP A 133 -4.88 -18.33 21.28
N ILE A 134 -4.44 -18.12 20.04
CA ILE A 134 -4.13 -19.16 19.06
C ILE A 134 -2.65 -19.05 18.69
N PHE A 135 -1.94 -20.17 18.69
CA PHE A 135 -0.53 -20.27 18.33
C PHE A 135 -0.35 -21.04 17.03
N LEU A 136 0.56 -20.55 16.19
CA LEU A 136 1.02 -21.22 14.97
C LEU A 136 2.53 -21.04 14.84
N THR A 137 3.21 -21.96 14.17
CA THR A 137 4.66 -21.85 13.97
C THR A 137 4.97 -21.04 12.71
N THR A 138 6.19 -20.50 12.63
CA THR A 138 6.71 -19.91 11.39
C THR A 138 6.67 -20.94 10.24
N ASP A 139 6.90 -22.22 10.53
CA ASP A 139 6.83 -23.30 9.53
C ASP A 139 5.43 -23.44 8.93
N THR A 140 4.35 -23.30 9.73
CA THR A 140 2.96 -23.31 9.23
C THR A 140 2.75 -22.22 8.17
N LEU A 141 3.23 -21.00 8.43
CA LEU A 141 3.15 -19.89 7.47
C LEU A 141 3.96 -20.19 6.21
N LEU A 142 5.26 -20.48 6.38
CA LEU A 142 6.18 -20.66 5.25
C LEU A 142 5.79 -21.85 4.36
N ASN A 143 5.21 -22.91 4.92
CA ASN A 143 4.72 -24.05 4.12
C ASN A 143 3.45 -23.71 3.34
N THR A 144 2.62 -22.80 3.85
CA THR A 144 1.46 -22.26 3.12
C THR A 144 1.90 -21.33 2.00
N ASP A 145 2.91 -20.50 2.25
CA ASP A 145 3.51 -19.63 1.24
C ASP A 145 4.13 -20.47 0.12
N LYS A 146 4.93 -21.49 0.46
CA LYS A 146 5.48 -22.43 -0.52
C LYS A 146 4.40 -23.10 -1.37
N TRP A 147 3.28 -23.51 -0.76
CA TRP A 147 2.16 -24.08 -1.48
C TRP A 147 1.53 -23.07 -2.44
N THR A 148 1.24 -21.86 -1.95
CA THR A 148 0.67 -20.75 -2.75
C THR A 148 1.59 -20.44 -3.93
N GLN A 149 2.87 -20.26 -3.66
CA GLN A 149 3.90 -19.99 -4.65
C GLN A 149 3.97 -21.08 -5.73
N LYS A 150 3.92 -22.36 -5.34
CA LYS A 150 3.88 -23.48 -6.29
C LYS A 150 2.63 -23.43 -7.17
N VAL A 151 1.47 -23.18 -6.58
CA VAL A 151 0.18 -23.09 -7.28
C VAL A 151 0.19 -21.96 -8.32
N LEU A 152 0.70 -20.77 -7.97
CA LEU A 152 0.76 -19.63 -8.88
C LEU A 152 1.75 -19.81 -10.05
N LEU A 153 2.69 -20.73 -9.93
CA LEU A 153 3.64 -21.08 -10.99
C LEU A 153 3.13 -22.16 -11.95
N GLU A 154 1.98 -22.78 -11.68
CA GLU A 154 1.42 -23.77 -12.59
C GLU A 154 1.05 -23.16 -13.94
N LYS A 155 1.15 -23.96 -15.02
CA LYS A 155 0.79 -23.50 -16.38
C LYS A 155 -0.66 -23.03 -16.50
N GLY A 156 -1.56 -23.60 -15.70
CA GLY A 156 -2.98 -23.23 -15.67
C GLY A 156 -3.33 -22.12 -14.67
N ALA A 157 -2.34 -21.48 -14.04
CA ALA A 157 -2.59 -20.35 -13.15
C ALA A 157 -3.09 -19.13 -13.95
N PRO A 158 -4.04 -18.36 -13.39
CA PRO A 158 -4.53 -17.15 -14.06
C PRO A 158 -3.39 -16.17 -14.31
N ARG A 159 -3.54 -15.37 -15.38
CA ARG A 159 -2.57 -14.39 -15.87
C ARG A 159 -3.32 -13.12 -16.27
N GLY A 160 -2.61 -12.00 -16.30
CA GLY A 160 -3.17 -10.69 -16.58
C GLY A 160 -3.88 -10.10 -15.36
N VAL A 161 -4.90 -9.29 -15.63
CA VAL A 161 -5.70 -8.62 -14.61
C VAL A 161 -6.91 -9.47 -14.28
N ILE A 162 -7.05 -9.86 -13.01
CA ILE A 162 -8.17 -10.67 -12.52
C ILE A 162 -8.81 -10.03 -11.28
N THR A 163 -10.01 -10.47 -10.94
CA THR A 163 -10.71 -10.12 -9.70
C THR A 163 -10.18 -10.94 -8.52
N THR A 164 -10.49 -10.54 -7.29
CA THR A 164 -10.20 -11.42 -6.15
C THR A 164 -11.07 -12.66 -6.17
N SER A 165 -12.29 -12.60 -6.71
CA SER A 165 -13.17 -13.76 -6.82
C SER A 165 -12.60 -14.84 -7.72
N GLU A 166 -12.04 -14.46 -8.88
CA GLU A 166 -11.33 -15.37 -9.79
C GLU A 166 -10.10 -15.99 -9.14
N PHE A 167 -9.32 -15.18 -8.42
CA PHE A 167 -8.14 -15.64 -7.69
C PHE A 167 -8.49 -16.68 -6.62
N HIS A 168 -9.47 -16.38 -5.76
CA HIS A 168 -9.91 -17.28 -4.70
C HIS A 168 -10.59 -18.53 -5.24
N HIS A 169 -11.35 -18.41 -6.34
CA HIS A 169 -11.94 -19.58 -6.99
C HIS A 169 -10.86 -20.51 -7.53
N TYR A 170 -9.81 -19.97 -8.15
CA TYR A 170 -8.68 -20.77 -8.61
C TYR A 170 -7.95 -21.47 -7.46
N LEU A 171 -7.64 -20.75 -6.37
CA LEU A 171 -7.04 -21.37 -5.18
C LEU A 171 -7.95 -22.46 -4.60
N GLY A 172 -9.26 -22.21 -4.51
CA GLY A 172 -10.24 -23.18 -4.05
C GLY A 172 -10.28 -24.45 -4.91
N GLN A 173 -10.21 -24.32 -6.25
CA GLN A 173 -10.11 -25.46 -7.15
C GLN A 173 -8.84 -26.30 -6.91
N LYS A 174 -7.71 -25.64 -6.59
CA LYS A 174 -6.47 -26.33 -6.25
C LYS A 174 -6.56 -27.05 -4.92
N LEU A 175 -7.14 -26.41 -3.92
CA LEU A 175 -7.37 -27.04 -2.61
C LEU A 175 -8.28 -28.27 -2.74
N LEU A 176 -9.38 -28.16 -3.49
CA LEU A 176 -10.27 -29.30 -3.76
C LEU A 176 -9.57 -30.51 -4.37
N ARG A 177 -8.54 -30.27 -5.20
CA ARG A 177 -7.81 -31.31 -5.92
C ARG A 177 -6.67 -31.89 -5.09
N ASP A 178 -5.93 -31.03 -4.41
CA ASP A 178 -4.59 -31.35 -3.89
C ASP A 178 -4.51 -31.36 -2.36
N ALA A 179 -5.46 -30.75 -1.65
CA ALA A 179 -5.40 -30.63 -0.21
C ALA A 179 -5.92 -31.91 0.48
N PRO A 180 -5.38 -32.27 1.66
CA PRO A 180 -5.86 -33.41 2.45
C PRO A 180 -7.26 -33.19 3.07
N HIS A 181 -7.60 -31.96 3.45
CA HIS A 181 -8.88 -31.64 4.11
C HIS A 181 -9.64 -30.50 3.41
N PRO A 182 -10.01 -30.64 2.12
CA PRO A 182 -10.71 -29.61 1.40
C PRO A 182 -12.13 -29.35 1.93
N GLU A 183 -12.73 -30.32 2.64
CA GLU A 183 -14.07 -30.26 3.20
C GLU A 183 -14.24 -29.20 4.30
N ILE A 184 -13.16 -28.81 4.98
CA ILE A 184 -13.20 -27.80 6.05
C ILE A 184 -12.78 -26.40 5.60
N SER A 185 -12.39 -26.23 4.33
CA SER A 185 -11.92 -24.95 3.77
C SER A 185 -13.04 -24.15 3.13
N ILE A 186 -13.14 -22.87 3.52
CA ILE A 186 -14.01 -21.88 2.86
C ILE A 186 -13.66 -21.78 1.38
N LEU A 187 -12.39 -21.61 1.02
CA LEU A 187 -11.99 -21.46 -0.38
C LEU A 187 -12.34 -22.68 -1.22
N ALA A 188 -12.02 -23.88 -0.74
CA ALA A 188 -12.30 -25.13 -1.44
C ALA A 188 -13.81 -25.34 -1.62
N GLN A 189 -14.59 -25.23 -0.54
CA GLN A 189 -16.04 -25.44 -0.63
C GLN A 189 -16.75 -24.32 -1.41
N ALA A 190 -16.28 -23.08 -1.33
CA ALA A 190 -16.82 -21.98 -2.14
C ALA A 190 -16.62 -22.23 -3.64
N ALA A 191 -15.44 -22.74 -4.04
CA ALA A 191 -15.19 -23.15 -5.43
C ALA A 191 -16.13 -24.30 -5.86
N LYS A 192 -16.30 -25.33 -5.02
CA LYS A 192 -17.20 -26.47 -5.26
C LYS A 192 -18.66 -26.03 -5.45
N PHE A 193 -19.12 -25.09 -4.61
CA PHE A 193 -20.50 -24.61 -4.60
C PHE A 193 -20.75 -23.38 -5.48
N ASN A 194 -19.73 -22.90 -6.19
CA ASN A 194 -19.80 -21.72 -7.06
C ASN A 194 -20.25 -20.46 -6.30
N VAL A 195 -19.75 -20.28 -5.08
CA VAL A 195 -19.93 -19.10 -4.23
C VAL A 195 -18.72 -18.17 -4.46
N PRO A 196 -18.90 -16.95 -4.98
CA PRO A 196 -17.78 -16.03 -5.18
C PRO A 196 -17.28 -15.48 -3.83
N VAL A 197 -15.95 -15.38 -3.70
CA VAL A 197 -15.27 -14.93 -2.48
C VAL A 197 -14.41 -13.71 -2.79
N TYR A 198 -14.74 -12.58 -2.20
CA TYR A 198 -14.05 -11.31 -2.40
C TYR A 198 -13.13 -10.99 -1.24
N THR A 199 -12.06 -10.24 -1.50
CA THR A 199 -11.24 -9.62 -0.46
C THR A 199 -11.18 -8.12 -0.64
N SER A 200 -11.67 -7.38 0.36
CA SER A 200 -11.77 -5.92 0.31
C SER A 200 -10.43 -5.20 0.35
N SER A 201 -9.35 -5.88 0.76
CA SER A 201 -7.99 -5.33 0.85
C SER A 201 -6.97 -6.40 0.49
N PRO A 202 -6.82 -6.77 -0.80
CA PRO A 202 -6.05 -7.95 -1.21
C PRO A 202 -4.55 -7.85 -0.90
N GLY A 203 -3.99 -6.63 -0.92
CA GLY A 203 -2.60 -6.38 -0.55
C GLY A 203 -2.32 -6.57 0.95
N ASP A 204 -3.35 -6.52 1.80
CA ASP A 204 -3.28 -6.76 3.24
C ASP A 204 -3.51 -8.24 3.55
N SER A 205 -2.67 -9.09 2.95
CA SER A 205 -2.69 -10.53 3.13
C SER A 205 -1.39 -11.16 2.69
N THR A 206 -1.06 -12.33 3.24
CA THR A 206 0.11 -13.08 2.79
C THR A 206 0.01 -13.48 1.32
N TYR A 207 -1.20 -13.75 0.80
CA TYR A 207 -1.41 -13.91 -0.64
C TYR A 207 -0.98 -12.68 -1.44
N GLY A 208 -1.35 -11.48 -0.97
CA GLY A 208 -0.93 -10.21 -1.56
C GLY A 208 0.59 -10.01 -1.49
N MET A 209 1.22 -10.40 -0.38
CA MET A 209 2.67 -10.34 -0.20
C MET A 209 3.41 -11.30 -1.15
N ASP A 210 2.92 -12.53 -1.31
CA ASP A 210 3.44 -13.51 -2.27
C ASP A 210 3.34 -12.99 -3.71
N LEU A 211 2.17 -12.47 -4.09
CA LEU A 211 1.97 -11.85 -5.41
C LEU A 211 2.92 -10.67 -5.65
N ALA A 212 3.12 -9.81 -4.64
CA ALA A 212 4.06 -8.69 -4.73
C ALA A 212 5.51 -9.16 -4.93
N ASN A 213 5.92 -10.24 -4.23
CA ASN A 213 7.23 -10.85 -4.39
C ASN A 213 7.45 -11.38 -5.81
N PHE A 214 6.45 -12.07 -6.37
CA PHE A 214 6.51 -12.62 -7.73
C PHE A 214 6.55 -11.53 -8.81
N ASN A 215 5.68 -10.54 -8.72
CA ASN A 215 5.57 -9.52 -9.77
C ASN A 215 6.81 -8.62 -9.86
N LYS A 216 7.59 -8.50 -8.79
CA LYS A 216 8.88 -7.78 -8.79
C LYS A 216 10.08 -8.66 -9.14
N ALA A 217 9.88 -9.94 -9.45
CA ALA A 217 10.93 -10.92 -9.76
C ALA A 217 12.10 -10.91 -8.74
N ARG A 218 11.80 -10.60 -7.47
CA ARG A 218 12.83 -10.39 -6.43
C ARG A 218 13.51 -11.68 -5.98
N ASN A 219 12.94 -12.83 -6.32
CA ASN A 219 13.53 -14.13 -6.06
C ASN A 219 14.22 -14.69 -7.32
N LYS A 220 15.54 -14.87 -7.23
CA LYS A 220 16.42 -15.36 -8.32
C LYS A 220 16.02 -16.75 -8.85
N GLU A 221 15.40 -17.60 -8.02
CA GLU A 221 14.92 -18.92 -8.43
C GLU A 221 13.71 -18.80 -9.36
N PHE A 222 12.87 -17.79 -9.14
CA PHE A 222 11.66 -17.50 -9.93
C PHE A 222 11.93 -16.58 -11.12
N SER A 223 12.96 -15.72 -11.07
CA SER A 223 13.38 -14.90 -12.24
C SER A 223 13.70 -15.75 -13.47
N ARG A 224 14.17 -17.00 -13.30
CA ARG A 224 14.43 -17.95 -14.40
C ARG A 224 13.18 -18.48 -15.10
N LYS A 225 12.01 -18.42 -14.45
CA LYS A 225 10.72 -18.86 -14.99
C LYS A 225 9.85 -17.71 -15.54
N GLY A 226 10.33 -16.47 -15.45
CA GLY A 226 9.62 -15.25 -15.88
C GLY A 226 8.72 -14.66 -14.78
N SER A 227 8.33 -13.39 -14.92
CA SER A 227 7.28 -12.79 -14.07
C SER A 227 5.96 -13.53 -14.30
N ILE A 228 5.15 -13.72 -13.24
CA ILE A 228 3.86 -14.38 -13.42
C ILE A 228 2.84 -13.49 -14.14
N ASN A 229 3.07 -12.16 -14.17
CA ASN A 229 2.17 -11.17 -14.76
C ASN A 229 0.71 -11.39 -14.29
N LEU A 230 0.51 -11.41 -12.97
CA LEU A 230 -0.80 -11.62 -12.34
C LEU A 230 -1.12 -10.42 -11.45
N HIS A 231 -2.19 -9.70 -11.77
CA HIS A 231 -2.58 -8.48 -11.10
C HIS A 231 -4.01 -8.58 -10.60
N ILE A 232 -4.19 -8.45 -9.28
CA ILE A 232 -5.52 -8.35 -8.68
C ILE A 232 -6.02 -6.92 -8.87
N ASN A 233 -7.22 -6.77 -9.42
CA ASN A 233 -7.89 -5.48 -9.55
C ASN A 233 -9.17 -5.44 -8.69
N PRO A 234 -9.10 -4.84 -7.49
CA PRO A 234 -10.25 -4.76 -6.58
C PRO A 234 -11.36 -3.84 -7.10
N ASN A 235 -11.13 -3.02 -8.14
CA ASN A 235 -12.20 -2.23 -8.75
C ASN A 235 -13.19 -3.10 -9.51
N TRP A 236 -12.74 -4.20 -10.11
CA TRP A 236 -13.65 -5.17 -10.75
C TRP A 236 -14.48 -5.93 -9.71
N ASP A 237 -13.95 -6.17 -8.51
CA ASP A 237 -14.72 -6.73 -7.40
C ASP A 237 -15.92 -5.84 -7.02
N VAL A 238 -15.75 -4.50 -7.09
CA VAL A 238 -16.84 -3.54 -6.87
C VAL A 238 -17.93 -3.71 -7.93
N VAL A 239 -17.55 -3.86 -9.20
CA VAL A 239 -18.49 -4.09 -10.31
C VAL A 239 -19.24 -5.41 -10.11
N GLU A 240 -18.54 -6.51 -9.82
CA GLU A 240 -19.15 -7.82 -9.64
C GLU A 240 -20.12 -7.87 -8.45
N THR A 241 -19.71 -7.34 -7.30
CA THR A 241 -20.55 -7.33 -6.10
C THR A 241 -21.77 -6.43 -6.27
N ALA A 242 -21.63 -5.28 -6.92
CA ALA A 242 -22.75 -4.43 -7.29
C ALA A 242 -23.69 -5.11 -8.29
N ALA A 243 -23.16 -5.87 -9.26
CA ALA A 243 -23.96 -6.63 -10.20
C ALA A 243 -24.76 -7.76 -9.51
N ILE A 244 -24.17 -8.43 -8.52
CA ILE A 244 -24.87 -9.40 -7.66
C ILE A 244 -26.03 -8.72 -6.92
N VAL A 245 -25.76 -7.57 -6.27
CA VAL A 245 -26.77 -6.82 -5.54
C VAL A 245 -27.86 -6.33 -6.48
N LEU A 246 -27.52 -5.80 -7.67
CA LEU A 246 -28.47 -5.39 -8.71
C LEU A 246 -29.31 -6.55 -9.28
N GLY A 247 -28.74 -7.75 -9.39
CA GLY A 247 -29.47 -8.92 -9.86
C GLY A 247 -30.41 -9.57 -8.82
N ALA A 248 -30.31 -9.18 -7.54
CA ALA A 248 -31.11 -9.75 -6.46
C ALA A 248 -32.55 -9.20 -6.44
N LYS A 249 -33.54 -10.04 -6.12
CA LYS A 249 -34.93 -9.60 -5.87
C LYS A 249 -35.04 -8.82 -4.56
N GLU A 250 -34.59 -9.46 -3.49
CA GLU A 250 -34.28 -8.87 -2.19
C GLU A 250 -32.84 -9.26 -1.85
N ASN A 251 -32.15 -8.49 -1.02
CA ASN A 251 -30.76 -8.71 -0.67
C ASN A 251 -30.48 -8.41 0.81
N GLY A 252 -29.55 -9.15 1.39
CA GLY A 252 -29.23 -9.00 2.80
C GLY A 252 -27.85 -9.49 3.18
N VAL A 253 -27.39 -9.09 4.35
CA VAL A 253 -26.03 -9.41 4.81
C VAL A 253 -25.97 -9.87 6.25
N ILE A 254 -25.12 -10.87 6.49
CA ILE A 254 -24.64 -11.25 7.82
C ILE A 254 -23.22 -10.71 7.96
N LEU A 255 -23.01 -9.79 8.89
CA LEU A 255 -21.73 -9.14 9.14
C LEU A 255 -21.10 -9.71 10.40
N LEU A 256 -20.03 -10.48 10.25
CA LEU A 256 -19.23 -10.97 11.36
C LEU A 256 -18.06 -10.00 11.59
N GLY A 257 -18.22 -9.12 12.59
CA GLY A 257 -17.35 -7.99 12.87
C GLY A 257 -17.72 -6.71 12.10
N GLY A 258 -16.69 -5.97 11.68
CA GLY A 258 -16.83 -4.70 10.96
C GLY A 258 -15.76 -4.51 9.88
N GLY A 259 -15.07 -3.36 9.91
CA GLY A 259 -13.90 -3.07 9.10
C GLY A 259 -14.16 -3.01 7.58
N SER A 260 -13.10 -3.28 6.83
CA SER A 260 -13.09 -3.23 5.36
C SER A 260 -14.15 -4.15 4.72
N PRO A 261 -14.36 -5.42 5.17
CA PRO A 261 -15.37 -6.29 4.59
C PRO A 261 -16.81 -5.76 4.71
N LYS A 262 -17.18 -5.21 5.88
CA LYS A 262 -18.50 -4.58 6.08
C LYS A 262 -18.72 -3.44 5.10
N ASN A 263 -17.76 -2.51 5.01
CA ASN A 263 -17.92 -1.36 4.12
C ASN A 263 -17.92 -1.78 2.65
N PHE A 264 -17.11 -2.77 2.28
CA PHE A 264 -17.04 -3.27 0.91
C PHE A 264 -18.34 -3.93 0.44
N TYR A 265 -19.07 -4.61 1.32
CA TYR A 265 -20.43 -5.04 1.00
C TYR A 265 -21.38 -3.83 0.89
N LEU A 266 -21.40 -2.94 1.90
CA LEU A 266 -22.40 -1.87 1.96
C LEU A 266 -22.24 -0.81 0.85
N GLN A 267 -21.03 -0.62 0.30
CA GLN A 267 -20.78 0.35 -0.76
C GLN A 267 -21.37 -0.07 -2.11
N THR A 268 -21.85 -1.31 -2.28
CA THR A 268 -22.49 -1.71 -3.53
C THR A 268 -23.69 -0.82 -3.85
N GLN A 269 -24.41 -0.33 -2.83
CA GLN A 269 -25.54 0.56 -3.03
C GLN A 269 -25.11 1.95 -3.50
N PRO A 270 -24.25 2.71 -2.76
CA PRO A 270 -23.65 3.94 -3.27
C PRO A 270 -23.05 3.82 -4.67
N TYR A 271 -22.37 2.72 -4.97
CA TYR A 271 -21.85 2.49 -6.31
C TYR A 271 -22.97 2.42 -7.37
N LEU A 272 -24.07 1.70 -7.10
CA LEU A 272 -25.21 1.63 -8.01
C LEU A 272 -25.87 3.00 -8.20
N TRP A 273 -26.19 3.73 -7.14
CA TRP A 273 -27.02 4.93 -7.27
C TRP A 273 -26.21 6.24 -7.39
N GLU A 274 -25.07 6.42 -6.71
CA GLU A 274 -24.21 7.62 -6.81
C GLU A 274 -23.34 7.57 -8.07
N CYS A 275 -22.65 6.44 -8.28
CA CYS A 275 -21.67 6.33 -9.36
C CYS A 275 -22.33 5.96 -10.70
N LEU A 276 -23.35 5.11 -10.69
CA LEU A 276 -24.01 4.61 -11.91
C LEU A 276 -25.42 5.17 -12.14
N GLY A 277 -26.03 5.87 -11.17
CA GLY A 277 -27.38 6.43 -11.30
C GLY A 277 -28.51 5.41 -11.36
N ILE A 278 -28.25 4.18 -10.92
CA ILE A 278 -29.22 3.09 -10.88
C ILE A 278 -29.92 3.13 -9.51
N GLU A 279 -31.14 3.67 -9.50
CA GLU A 279 -31.97 3.73 -8.31
C GLU A 279 -32.58 2.35 -8.00
N LYS A 280 -31.87 1.58 -7.14
CA LYS A 280 -32.32 0.27 -6.65
C LYS A 280 -32.84 0.31 -5.20
N GLY A 281 -32.62 1.41 -4.48
CA GLY A 281 -32.84 1.50 -3.03
C GLY A 281 -31.70 0.86 -2.23
N GLY A 282 -31.76 0.92 -0.90
CA GLY A 282 -30.73 0.33 -0.02
C GLY A 282 -30.89 -1.18 0.19
N HIS A 283 -30.04 -1.78 1.03
CA HIS A 283 -30.15 -3.20 1.40
C HIS A 283 -31.42 -3.49 2.23
N ASP A 284 -32.03 -4.66 2.04
CA ASP A 284 -33.33 -5.04 2.65
C ASP A 284 -33.17 -5.66 4.04
N TYR A 285 -32.10 -6.43 4.26
CA TYR A 285 -31.83 -7.10 5.53
C TYR A 285 -30.40 -6.89 6.02
N PHE A 286 -30.24 -6.71 7.32
CA PHE A 286 -28.95 -6.47 7.93
C PHE A 286 -28.86 -7.17 9.29
N ILE A 287 -27.89 -8.06 9.46
CA ILE A 287 -27.52 -8.65 10.74
C ILE A 287 -26.04 -8.36 10.96
N GLN A 288 -25.68 -7.70 12.05
CA GLN A 288 -24.29 -7.50 12.47
C GLN A 288 -24.05 -8.09 13.84
N ILE A 289 -22.97 -8.87 13.96
CA ILE A 289 -22.40 -9.30 15.23
C ILE A 289 -21.06 -8.58 15.37
N THR A 290 -20.89 -7.76 16.40
CA THR A 290 -19.65 -7.00 16.60
C THR A 290 -19.37 -6.75 18.07
N MET A 291 -18.10 -6.61 18.44
CA MET A 291 -17.70 -6.07 19.74
C MET A 291 -17.41 -4.56 19.68
N ASP A 292 -17.37 -3.99 18.47
CA ASP A 292 -17.07 -2.58 18.28
C ASP A 292 -18.21 -1.72 18.79
N SER A 293 -17.90 -0.91 19.79
CA SER A 293 -18.83 0.04 20.36
C SER A 293 -18.93 1.29 19.46
N PRO A 294 -20.14 1.78 19.17
CA PRO A 294 -20.35 2.87 18.21
C PRO A 294 -19.70 4.19 18.68
N GLN A 295 -19.59 4.42 20.00
CA GLN A 295 -19.01 5.64 20.56
C GLN A 295 -17.52 5.81 20.29
N TRP A 296 -16.80 4.72 19.99
CA TRP A 296 -15.41 4.82 19.56
C TRP A 296 -15.29 5.41 18.17
N GLY A 297 -16.41 5.58 17.47
CA GLY A 297 -16.44 6.17 16.14
C GLY A 297 -15.51 5.39 15.24
N GLY A 298 -15.59 4.05 15.25
CA GLY A 298 -14.89 3.16 14.32
C GLY A 298 -15.32 3.38 12.87
N LEU A 299 -15.54 4.61 12.45
CA LEU A 299 -15.63 5.13 11.12
C LEU A 299 -15.14 6.56 11.21
N CYS A 300 -14.06 6.88 10.51
CA CYS A 300 -13.82 8.26 10.19
C CYS A 300 -14.66 8.63 8.98
N PHE A 301 -15.58 9.56 9.24
CA PHE A 301 -16.01 10.61 8.33
C PHE A 301 -15.18 10.71 7.04
N SER A 302 -15.82 10.50 5.90
CA SER A 302 -15.49 11.31 4.73
C SER A 302 -16.06 12.70 4.97
N GLY A 303 -15.31 13.52 5.70
CA GLY A 303 -15.64 14.91 6.03
C GLY A 303 -14.51 15.56 6.82
N PHE A 304 -13.99 16.68 6.31
CA PHE A 304 -13.01 17.56 6.96
C PHE A 304 -13.47 17.90 8.39
N SER A 305 -12.85 17.33 9.43
CA SER A 305 -13.10 17.81 10.80
C SER A 305 -11.86 17.73 11.71
N ASN A 306 -11.53 18.87 12.30
CA ASN A 306 -10.32 19.18 13.06
C ASN A 306 -10.41 18.62 14.51
N ILE A 307 -10.51 17.30 14.70
CA ILE A 307 -10.75 16.66 16.02
C ILE A 307 -9.64 15.66 16.36
N ILE A 308 -9.12 15.72 17.59
CA ILE A 308 -7.96 14.95 18.09
C ILE A 308 -8.31 14.32 19.45
N LEU A 309 -7.88 13.07 19.66
CA LEU A 309 -8.07 12.35 20.91
C LEU A 309 -6.95 12.71 21.90
N ALA A 310 -7.31 13.33 23.03
CA ALA A 310 -6.40 13.88 24.04
C ALA A 310 -6.73 13.29 25.43
N GLY A 311 -6.05 12.21 25.78
CA GLY A 311 -6.32 11.38 26.96
C GLY A 311 -7.64 10.64 26.78
N ASP A 312 -8.50 10.73 27.79
CA ASP A 312 -9.81 10.05 27.80
C ASP A 312 -10.90 10.89 27.10
N LYS A 313 -10.52 12.02 26.47
CA LYS A 313 -11.45 13.02 25.92
C LYS A 313 -11.15 13.33 24.47
N ILE A 314 -12.21 13.51 23.70
CA ILE A 314 -12.13 14.03 22.33
C ILE A 314 -12.12 15.56 22.40
N LYS A 315 -11.11 16.19 21.80
CA LYS A 315 -10.96 17.66 21.73
C LYS A 315 -10.90 18.11 20.27
N LYS A 316 -11.36 19.33 19.97
CA LYS A 316 -11.01 19.95 18.69
C LYS A 316 -9.52 20.31 18.71
N ALA A 317 -8.86 20.35 17.57
CA ALA A 317 -7.44 20.69 17.48
C ALA A 317 -7.12 22.02 18.18
N LYS A 318 -8.02 23.01 18.08
CA LYS A 318 -7.90 24.30 18.79
C LYS A 318 -7.95 24.23 20.32
N ASP A 319 -8.52 23.16 20.87
CA ASP A 319 -8.78 22.98 22.30
C ASP A 319 -7.72 22.08 22.97
N VAL A 320 -6.78 21.52 22.19
CA VAL A 320 -5.62 20.77 22.68
C VAL A 320 -4.59 21.72 23.32
N LYS A 321 -4.01 21.32 24.46
CA LYS A 321 -3.04 22.10 25.23
C LYS A 321 -1.70 21.39 25.33
N VAL A 322 -0.63 22.16 25.51
CA VAL A 322 0.68 21.59 25.89
C VAL A 322 0.52 20.81 27.20
N GLY A 323 1.03 19.59 27.25
CA GLY A 323 0.84 18.63 28.34
C GLY A 323 -0.31 17.65 28.12
N ASP A 324 -1.20 17.88 27.14
CA ASP A 324 -2.20 16.88 26.77
C ASP A 324 -1.50 15.65 26.19
N LYS A 325 -1.97 14.47 26.59
CA LYS A 325 -1.53 13.19 26.04
C LYS A 325 -2.38 12.84 24.84
N ILE A 326 -1.86 12.95 23.63
CA ILE A 326 -2.59 12.58 22.41
C ILE A 326 -2.15 11.23 21.88
N LEU A 327 -3.04 10.52 21.19
CA LEU A 327 -2.66 9.32 20.45
C LEU A 327 -1.88 9.72 19.20
N THR A 328 -0.69 9.14 19.04
CA THR A 328 0.14 9.25 17.85
C THR A 328 0.60 7.86 17.42
N ILE A 329 1.45 7.82 16.41
CA ILE A 329 2.05 6.61 15.88
C ILE A 329 3.56 6.71 16.12
N ASP A 330 4.18 5.68 16.69
CA ASP A 330 5.64 5.62 16.85
C ASP A 330 6.35 5.22 15.55
N ASP A 331 7.68 5.21 15.56
CA ASP A 331 8.50 4.84 14.38
C ASP A 331 8.30 3.39 13.91
N LYS A 332 7.56 2.58 14.67
CA LYS A 332 7.22 1.18 14.39
C LYS A 332 5.74 1.00 14.01
N ASN A 333 5.03 2.09 13.73
CA ASN A 333 3.60 2.10 13.41
C ASN A 333 2.65 1.68 14.55
N ASN A 334 3.09 1.67 15.81
CA ASN A 334 2.21 1.39 16.94
C ASN A 334 1.47 2.65 17.36
N VAL A 335 0.19 2.51 17.72
CA VAL A 335 -0.54 3.59 18.38
C VAL A 335 0.01 3.77 19.78
N VAL A 336 0.59 4.93 20.04
CA VAL A 336 1.21 5.28 21.32
C VAL A 336 0.64 6.58 21.84
N THR A 337 0.62 6.73 23.16
CA THR A 337 0.24 7.98 23.80
C THR A 337 1.46 8.87 23.94
N THR A 338 1.46 10.03 23.30
CA THR A 338 2.54 11.01 23.37
C THR A 338 2.06 12.33 23.92
N GLU A 339 2.90 12.97 24.72
CA GLU A 339 2.58 14.26 25.31
C GLU A 339 2.87 15.38 24.31
N VAL A 340 1.91 16.29 24.13
CA VAL A 340 2.07 17.51 23.32
C VAL A 340 3.05 18.43 24.03
N LYS A 341 4.23 18.64 23.46
CA LYS A 341 5.25 19.52 24.02
C LYS A 341 5.18 20.93 23.46
N LYS A 342 4.68 21.10 22.24
CA LYS A 342 4.54 22.42 21.62
C LYS A 342 3.38 22.44 20.64
N ILE A 343 2.69 23.57 20.56
CA ILE A 343 1.61 23.81 19.60
C ILE A 343 2.03 24.97 18.73
N PHE A 344 2.05 24.76 17.41
CA PHE A 344 2.23 25.81 16.44
C PHE A 344 0.86 26.17 15.87
N LYS A 345 0.55 27.46 15.86
CA LYS A 345 -0.63 27.98 15.18
C LYS A 345 -0.16 28.70 13.93
N ARG A 346 -0.73 28.35 12.78
CA ARG A 346 -0.54 29.12 11.56
C ARG A 346 -1.89 29.58 11.01
N LYS A 347 -1.97 30.87 10.70
CA LYS A 347 -3.05 31.41 9.88
C LYS A 347 -2.65 31.28 8.42
N ILE A 348 -3.55 30.76 7.61
CA ILE A 348 -3.36 30.73 6.16
C ILE A 348 -3.56 32.17 5.67
N ASN A 349 -2.45 32.85 5.32
CA ASN A 349 -2.47 34.26 4.96
C ASN A 349 -2.96 34.47 3.52
N GLU A 350 -3.81 35.49 3.32
CA GLU A 350 -4.46 35.84 2.06
C GLU A 350 -3.52 36.32 0.94
N GLY A 351 -2.20 36.44 1.18
CA GLY A 351 -1.26 37.10 0.27
C GLY A 351 -0.19 36.22 -0.41
N GLU A 352 -0.15 34.91 -0.14
CA GLU A 352 0.89 34.05 -0.71
C GLU A 352 0.62 33.74 -2.19
N ARG A 353 1.54 34.18 -3.08
CA ARG A 353 1.44 33.95 -4.52
C ARG A 353 1.72 32.49 -4.85
N LEU A 354 0.83 31.90 -5.64
CA LEU A 354 0.94 30.50 -6.06
C LEU A 354 1.25 30.38 -7.53
N TYR A 355 2.21 29.52 -7.83
CA TYR A 355 2.69 29.24 -9.17
C TYR A 355 2.18 27.86 -9.57
N ILE A 356 1.35 27.80 -10.60
CA ILE A 356 1.00 26.56 -11.28
C ILE A 356 1.91 26.41 -12.48
N ILE A 357 2.84 25.47 -12.41
CA ILE A 357 3.77 25.15 -13.49
C ILE A 357 3.18 23.97 -14.26
N LYS A 358 2.87 24.17 -15.54
CA LYS A 358 2.43 23.11 -16.45
C LYS A 358 3.58 22.74 -17.38
N ALA A 359 4.01 21.49 -17.32
CA ALA A 359 5.01 20.92 -18.22
C ALA A 359 4.38 19.78 -19.05
N GLU A 360 4.90 19.53 -20.26
CA GLU A 360 4.33 18.57 -21.20
C GLU A 360 5.38 17.55 -21.64
N ASP A 361 5.07 16.28 -21.49
CA ASP A 361 5.84 15.16 -22.04
C ASP A 361 5.32 14.84 -23.44
N SER A 362 6.15 15.02 -24.47
CA SER A 362 5.76 14.83 -25.87
C SER A 362 5.79 13.36 -26.33
N ARG A 363 6.14 12.41 -25.47
CA ARG A 363 6.23 10.98 -25.82
C ARG A 363 5.20 10.15 -25.05
N VAL A 364 4.40 9.40 -25.80
CA VAL A 364 3.54 8.34 -25.27
C VAL A 364 4.37 7.08 -25.11
N GLN A 365 4.46 6.54 -23.90
CA GLN A 365 4.86 5.16 -23.68
C GLN A 365 3.59 4.35 -23.41
N CYS A 366 3.15 3.58 -24.41
CA CYS A 366 2.09 2.59 -24.22
C CYS A 366 2.63 1.51 -23.27
N GLY A 367 1.93 1.27 -22.15
CA GLY A 367 2.33 0.32 -21.12
C GLY A 367 2.34 -1.15 -21.55
N ASP A 368 1.89 -1.48 -22.77
CA ASP A 368 1.66 -2.87 -23.19
C ASP A 368 2.60 -3.41 -24.28
N CYS A 369 3.38 -2.61 -25.03
CA CYS A 369 4.08 -3.18 -26.21
C CYS A 369 5.40 -2.55 -26.68
N GLY A 370 5.95 -1.51 -26.05
CA GLY A 370 7.31 -1.04 -26.36
C GLY A 370 7.58 -0.50 -27.78
N VAL A 371 6.56 -0.27 -28.62
CA VAL A 371 6.69 0.35 -29.95
C VAL A 371 5.85 1.63 -30.04
N THR A 372 6.47 2.71 -30.52
CA THR A 372 5.86 4.04 -30.67
C THR A 372 5.02 4.12 -31.95
N THR A 373 3.73 3.81 -31.87
CA THR A 373 2.80 4.09 -32.98
C THR A 373 2.01 5.38 -32.75
N GLY A 374 2.57 6.49 -33.21
CA GLY A 374 1.83 7.47 -34.04
C GLY A 374 0.61 8.24 -33.50
N LYS A 375 0.30 8.30 -32.20
CA LYS A 375 -0.69 9.29 -31.69
C LYS A 375 -0.13 10.13 -30.54
N LYS A 376 0.02 11.43 -30.81
CA LYS A 376 0.47 12.48 -29.88
C LYS A 376 -0.61 12.75 -28.82
N SER A 377 -0.54 12.11 -27.65
CA SER A 377 -1.27 12.56 -26.45
C SER A 377 -0.24 12.86 -25.36
N GLY A 378 0.21 14.11 -25.27
CA GLY A 378 1.23 14.49 -24.30
C GLY A 378 0.72 14.38 -22.86
N HIS A 379 1.48 13.71 -21.98
CA HIS A 379 1.19 13.72 -20.55
C HIS A 379 1.46 15.12 -20.00
N LYS A 380 0.46 15.71 -19.33
CA LYS A 380 0.55 17.06 -18.73
C LYS A 380 0.87 16.95 -17.25
N VAL A 381 2.04 17.41 -16.84
CA VAL A 381 2.44 17.51 -15.42
C VAL A 381 2.04 18.89 -14.90
N LYS A 382 1.34 18.95 -13.77
CA LYS A 382 0.89 20.19 -13.11
C LYS A 382 1.45 20.26 -11.69
N LEU A 383 2.37 21.19 -11.44
CA LEU A 383 2.94 21.44 -10.12
C LEU A 383 2.31 22.71 -9.52
N THR A 384 1.90 22.65 -8.26
CA THR A 384 1.39 23.81 -7.51
C THR A 384 2.37 24.14 -6.40
N VAL A 385 3.06 25.28 -6.51
CA VAL A 385 4.18 25.64 -5.63
C VAL A 385 4.11 27.11 -5.21
N THR A 386 4.77 27.47 -4.11
CA THR A 386 4.91 28.87 -3.67
C THR A 386 6.14 29.52 -4.31
N GLU A 387 6.24 30.85 -4.27
CA GLU A 387 7.28 31.61 -4.99
C GLU A 387 8.73 31.23 -4.63
N ASP A 388 8.98 30.76 -3.41
CA ASP A 388 10.32 30.38 -2.93
C ASP A 388 10.60 28.87 -3.01
N HIS A 389 9.68 28.04 -3.52
CA HIS A 389 9.96 26.63 -3.73
C HIS A 389 11.10 26.45 -4.73
N LEU A 390 12.13 25.68 -4.35
CA LEU A 390 13.23 25.34 -5.23
C LEU A 390 12.81 24.20 -6.16
N ILE A 391 12.96 24.43 -7.46
CA ILE A 391 12.66 23.50 -8.54
C ILE A 391 13.97 23.16 -9.25
N PHE A 392 14.24 21.87 -9.44
CA PHE A 392 15.45 21.43 -10.12
C PHE A 392 15.28 21.53 -11.64
N THR A 393 16.17 22.27 -12.28
CA THR A 393 16.16 22.55 -13.72
C THR A 393 17.45 22.05 -14.38
N ASP A 394 17.50 22.11 -15.71
CA ASP A 394 18.72 21.85 -16.50
C ASP A 394 19.88 22.82 -16.21
N ARG A 395 19.61 23.93 -15.49
CA ARG A 395 20.59 24.89 -14.96
C ARG A 395 20.77 24.83 -13.44
N GLY A 396 20.22 23.82 -12.76
CA GLY A 396 20.31 23.62 -11.31
C GLY A 396 19.07 24.06 -10.54
N TRP A 397 19.19 24.31 -9.23
CA TRP A 397 18.07 24.73 -8.38
C TRP A 397 17.66 26.18 -8.66
N VAL A 398 16.40 26.36 -9.06
CA VAL A 398 15.82 27.67 -9.36
C VAL A 398 14.55 27.84 -8.54
N LYS A 399 14.33 29.00 -7.92
CA LYS A 399 13.07 29.27 -7.21
C LYS A 399 11.92 29.35 -8.21
N ALA A 400 10.72 28.93 -7.80
CA ALA A 400 9.55 28.91 -8.68
C ALA A 400 9.25 30.28 -9.32
N LYS A 401 9.52 31.38 -8.60
CA LYS A 401 9.37 32.75 -9.11
C LYS A 401 10.35 33.15 -10.22
N ASP A 402 11.49 32.46 -10.28
CA ASP A 402 12.59 32.74 -11.21
C ASP A 402 12.58 31.77 -12.41
N LEU A 403 11.52 30.96 -12.54
CA LEU A 403 11.29 30.08 -13.68
C LEU A 403 10.64 30.83 -14.84
N ALA A 404 11.06 30.50 -16.06
CA ALA A 404 10.52 31.05 -17.29
C ALA A 404 9.81 29.97 -18.14
N LYS A 405 8.96 30.42 -19.07
CA LYS A 405 8.40 29.55 -20.11
C LYS A 405 9.57 28.93 -20.92
N ASN A 406 9.49 27.63 -21.17
CA ASN A 406 10.52 26.78 -21.78
C ASN A 406 11.72 26.42 -20.89
N ASP A 407 11.80 26.89 -19.64
CA ASP A 407 12.72 26.27 -18.68
C ASP A 407 12.38 24.78 -18.55
N LYS A 408 13.39 23.95 -18.37
CA LYS A 408 13.24 22.50 -18.32
C LYS A 408 13.35 22.01 -16.90
N ILE A 409 12.31 21.35 -16.42
CA ILE A 409 12.25 20.82 -15.05
C ILE A 409 12.38 19.30 -15.07
N LEU A 410 13.01 18.73 -14.05
CA LEU A 410 13.13 17.28 -13.94
C LEU A 410 11.73 16.64 -13.86
N LYS A 411 11.54 15.47 -14.46
CA LYS A 411 10.30 14.70 -14.50
C LYS A 411 9.94 14.25 -13.08
N ILE A 412 8.79 14.71 -12.60
CA ILE A 412 8.22 14.37 -11.29
C ILE A 412 6.83 13.81 -11.57
N THR A 413 6.48 12.63 -11.04
CA THR A 413 5.17 12.03 -11.33
C THR A 413 4.06 12.75 -10.56
N GLN A 414 2.82 12.67 -11.04
CA GLN A 414 1.65 13.22 -10.34
C GLN A 414 1.40 12.60 -8.94
N TYR A 415 2.08 11.50 -8.61
CA TYR A 415 2.04 10.82 -7.32
C TYR A 415 3.13 11.30 -6.35
N ASP A 416 4.17 11.96 -6.85
CA ASP A 416 5.18 12.63 -6.03
C ASP A 416 4.63 13.98 -5.56
N LYS A 417 3.61 13.94 -4.69
CA LYS A 417 3.26 15.13 -3.90
C LYS A 417 4.53 15.54 -3.16
N ILE A 418 4.96 16.78 -3.40
CA ILE A 418 6.08 17.49 -2.78
C ILE A 418 6.13 17.19 -1.27
N ALA A 419 6.90 16.17 -0.91
CA ALA A 419 7.25 15.82 0.45
C ALA A 419 8.77 15.72 0.46
N PHE A 420 9.40 16.89 0.47
CA PHE A 420 10.81 17.02 0.78
C PHE A 420 10.93 16.94 2.30
N ASP A 421 11.79 16.06 2.79
CA ASP A 421 12.30 16.15 4.15
C ASP A 421 12.92 17.56 4.35
N ARG A 422 12.41 18.34 5.31
CA ARG A 422 12.94 19.69 5.58
C ARG A 422 14.37 19.67 6.11
N ALA A 423 14.85 18.54 6.65
CA ALA A 423 16.23 18.37 7.08
C ALA A 423 17.17 17.97 5.94
N ASN A 424 16.72 17.12 5.00
CA ASN A 424 17.60 16.45 4.03
C ASN A 424 17.26 16.69 2.54
N LYS A 425 16.17 17.38 2.20
CA LYS A 425 15.78 17.74 0.81
C LYS A 425 15.77 16.60 -0.23
N ILE A 426 15.44 15.35 0.17
CA ILE A 426 15.35 14.18 -0.73
C ILE A 426 13.87 13.76 -0.99
N PRO A 427 13.48 13.35 -2.21
CA PRO A 427 12.20 12.68 -2.48
C PRO A 427 12.10 11.29 -1.81
N LEU A 428 10.96 10.98 -1.20
CA LEU A 428 10.73 9.76 -0.40
C LEU A 428 10.93 8.42 -1.14
N HIS A 429 10.82 8.38 -2.47
CA HIS A 429 10.98 7.13 -3.23
C HIS A 429 12.45 6.69 -3.43
N LEU A 430 13.43 7.51 -3.01
CA LEU A 430 14.87 7.22 -3.16
C LEU A 430 15.59 6.81 -1.85
N ARG A 431 14.84 6.60 -0.76
CA ARG A 431 15.40 6.32 0.58
C ARG A 431 16.25 5.03 0.67
N ASN A 432 16.15 4.12 -0.29
CA ASN A 432 16.83 2.82 -0.27
C ASN A 432 18.27 2.82 -0.82
N TYR A 433 18.88 3.98 -1.09
CA TYR A 433 20.23 4.04 -1.70
C TYR A 433 21.25 4.93 -0.95
N CYS A 434 21.00 5.32 0.30
CA CYS A 434 21.91 6.18 1.06
C CYS A 434 22.57 5.46 2.26
N PHE A 435 23.89 5.60 2.41
CA PHE A 435 24.62 5.32 3.67
C PHE A 435 24.57 6.57 4.58
N GLU A 436 24.66 6.38 5.89
CA GLU A 436 24.58 7.47 6.88
C GLU A 436 25.80 8.43 6.84
N PRO A 437 25.60 9.76 6.88
CA PRO A 437 26.68 10.75 7.02
C PRO A 437 27.09 10.95 8.48
N GLY A 438 28.39 10.85 8.82
CA GLY A 438 28.87 11.44 10.10
C GLY A 438 30.15 10.93 10.76
N GLU A 439 30.76 9.80 10.38
CA GLU A 439 31.93 9.31 11.14
C GLU A 439 33.27 9.97 10.74
N LYS A 440 33.95 10.57 11.73
CA LYS A 440 35.33 11.09 11.57
C LYS A 440 36.35 9.96 11.59
N ASN A 441 37.25 9.97 10.60
CA ASN A 441 38.37 9.02 10.49
C ASN A 441 39.58 9.44 11.36
N PRO A 442 40.16 8.53 12.17
CA PRO A 442 41.22 8.85 13.14
C PRO A 442 42.65 8.95 12.58
N PHE A 443 42.87 8.92 11.26
CA PHE A 443 44.23 8.85 10.66
C PHE A 443 44.81 10.15 10.09
N PHE A 444 44.39 11.32 10.58
CA PHE A 444 44.99 12.61 10.21
C PHE A 444 46.33 12.84 10.95
N GLY A 445 47.44 13.16 10.26
CA GLY A 445 48.57 13.80 10.96
C GLY A 445 50.02 13.78 10.45
N LYS A 446 50.40 13.30 9.25
CA LYS A 446 51.77 13.50 8.73
C LYS A 446 51.77 13.77 7.22
N ILE A 447 52.49 14.81 6.76
CA ILE A 447 52.39 15.37 5.40
C ILE A 447 53.77 15.81 4.86
N GLY A 448 53.96 15.74 3.54
CA GLY A 448 55.00 16.48 2.81
C GLY A 448 56.43 15.91 2.86
N ALA A 449 57.44 16.79 2.78
CA ALA A 449 58.87 16.44 2.73
C ALA A 449 59.40 15.67 3.96
N GLN A 450 58.57 15.53 4.99
CA GLN A 450 58.84 14.72 6.19
C GLN A 450 58.44 13.24 5.99
N ASN A 451 58.01 12.84 4.80
CA ASN A 451 57.66 11.47 4.42
C ASN A 451 58.88 10.70 3.84
N PRO A 452 59.26 9.53 4.38
CA PRO A 452 60.46 8.79 3.95
C PRO A 452 60.45 8.24 2.50
N PHE A 453 59.35 8.41 1.74
CA PHE A 453 59.21 7.84 0.40
C PHE A 453 58.81 8.83 -0.69
N PHE A 454 58.90 10.15 -0.43
CA PHE A 454 58.68 11.17 -1.44
C PHE A 454 59.68 11.00 -2.61
N GLY A 455 59.17 10.69 -3.81
CA GLY A 455 59.98 10.60 -5.04
C GLY A 455 60.45 9.21 -5.52
N ARG A 456 59.90 8.08 -5.05
CA ARG A 456 60.32 6.74 -5.53
C ARG A 456 59.39 6.13 -6.59
N THR A 457 59.98 5.60 -7.67
CA THR A 457 59.29 4.81 -8.72
C THR A 457 59.39 3.31 -8.45
N HIS A 458 58.41 2.53 -8.95
CA HIS A 458 58.41 1.07 -8.83
C HIS A 458 59.56 0.43 -9.62
N SER A 459 60.17 -0.62 -9.05
CA SER A 459 61.15 -1.45 -9.75
C SER A 459 60.53 -2.20 -10.92
N GLU A 460 61.35 -2.54 -11.91
CA GLU A 460 60.91 -3.18 -13.15
C GLU A 460 60.24 -4.54 -12.92
N SER A 461 60.68 -5.29 -11.90
CA SER A 461 60.03 -6.53 -11.50
C SER A 461 58.59 -6.33 -11.00
N VAL A 462 58.32 -5.24 -10.26
CA VAL A 462 56.97 -4.92 -9.77
C VAL A 462 56.05 -4.51 -10.92
N LYS A 463 56.58 -3.79 -11.92
CA LYS A 463 55.82 -3.44 -13.13
C LYS A 463 55.46 -4.69 -13.96
N GLN A 464 56.37 -5.65 -14.09
CA GLN A 464 56.12 -6.92 -14.78
C GLN A 464 55.03 -7.75 -14.09
N TYR A 465 55.04 -7.82 -12.75
CA TYR A 465 53.97 -8.49 -11.99
C TYR A 465 52.60 -7.82 -12.16
N LEU A 466 52.55 -6.48 -12.16
CA LEU A 466 51.31 -5.73 -12.39
C LEU A 466 50.77 -5.92 -13.82
N SER A 467 51.65 -6.14 -14.79
CA SER A 467 51.28 -6.48 -16.17
C SER A 467 50.67 -7.89 -16.27
N ALA A 468 51.24 -8.88 -15.57
CA ALA A 468 50.75 -10.26 -15.58
C ALA A 468 49.32 -10.42 -15.02
N LEU A 469 48.90 -9.59 -14.05
CA LEU A 469 47.52 -9.61 -13.52
C LEU A 469 46.45 -9.23 -14.55
N ARG A 470 46.82 -8.53 -15.62
CA ARG A 470 45.89 -8.18 -16.73
C ARG A 470 45.54 -9.38 -17.60
N THR A 471 46.16 -10.55 -17.37
CA THR A 471 45.86 -11.82 -18.05
C THR A 471 44.79 -12.67 -17.32
N GLY A 472 44.17 -12.14 -16.26
CA GLY A 472 43.08 -12.81 -15.54
C GLY A 472 43.50 -13.74 -14.40
N LYS A 473 44.81 -13.92 -14.17
CA LYS A 473 45.33 -14.70 -13.04
C LYS A 473 45.32 -13.88 -11.74
N THR A 474 45.03 -14.53 -10.62
CA THR A 474 45.05 -13.90 -9.29
C THR A 474 46.46 -13.84 -8.69
N TRP A 475 46.70 -12.91 -7.77
CA TRP A 475 47.98 -12.84 -7.03
C TRP A 475 48.30 -14.16 -6.30
N GLU A 476 47.29 -14.90 -5.87
CA GLU A 476 47.45 -16.18 -5.16
C GLU A 476 47.97 -17.27 -6.10
N GLU A 477 47.51 -17.28 -7.35
CA GLU A 477 47.97 -18.19 -8.40
C GLU A 477 49.40 -17.89 -8.86
N LEU A 478 49.82 -16.62 -8.86
CA LEU A 478 51.11 -16.20 -9.39
C LEU A 478 52.28 -16.34 -8.41
N ILE A 479 52.05 -16.13 -7.11
CA ILE A 479 53.13 -16.06 -6.11
C ILE A 479 52.84 -16.83 -4.82
N GLY A 480 51.75 -17.59 -4.78
CA GLY A 480 51.33 -18.38 -3.63
C GLY A 480 50.63 -17.56 -2.54
N LYS A 481 49.63 -18.18 -1.89
CA LYS A 481 48.67 -17.53 -0.98
C LYS A 481 49.31 -16.67 0.12
N LYS A 482 50.33 -17.20 0.79
CA LYS A 482 51.03 -16.53 1.91
C LYS A 482 51.78 -15.26 1.46
N ARG A 483 52.38 -15.29 0.25
CA ARG A 483 53.12 -14.15 -0.31
C ARG A 483 52.17 -13.14 -0.93
N ALA A 484 51.06 -13.60 -1.51
CA ALA A 484 49.98 -12.78 -2.02
C ALA A 484 49.29 -11.96 -0.91
N GLU A 485 49.00 -12.56 0.25
CA GLU A 485 48.43 -11.84 1.40
C GLU A 485 49.39 -10.77 1.94
N ALA A 486 50.68 -11.10 2.07
CA ALA A 486 51.70 -10.13 2.49
C ALA A 486 51.81 -8.96 1.50
N LEU A 487 51.77 -9.23 0.19
CA LEU A 487 51.81 -8.18 -0.82
C LEU A 487 50.52 -7.35 -0.85
N LYS A 488 49.33 -7.98 -0.75
CA LYS A 488 48.04 -7.29 -0.68
C LYS A 488 47.96 -6.38 0.54
N SER A 489 48.50 -6.81 1.68
CA SER A 489 48.59 -5.99 2.90
C SER A 489 49.51 -4.79 2.68
N LYS A 490 50.69 -5.00 2.08
CA LYS A 490 51.65 -3.94 1.78
C LYS A 490 51.12 -2.95 0.74
N TYR A 491 50.37 -3.42 -0.24
CA TYR A 491 49.74 -2.59 -1.28
C TYR A 491 48.59 -1.75 -0.71
N ARG A 492 47.78 -2.30 0.21
CA ARG A 492 46.77 -1.54 0.96
C ARG A 492 47.38 -0.40 1.78
N GLU A 493 48.54 -0.65 2.40
CA GLU A 493 49.29 0.36 3.15
C GLU A 493 49.87 1.48 2.26
N ILE A 494 50.32 1.14 1.05
CA ILE A 494 50.85 2.11 0.07
C ILE A 494 49.74 2.92 -0.61
N MET A 495 48.55 2.34 -0.77
CA MET A 495 47.39 3.00 -1.39
C MET A 495 46.56 3.86 -0.41
N LYS A 496 47.06 4.09 0.82
CA LYS A 496 46.35 4.81 1.88
C LYS A 496 46.81 6.27 1.98
N GLY A 497 45.86 7.20 1.92
CA GLY A 497 46.11 8.63 2.12
C GLY A 497 47.09 9.23 1.10
N ASP A 498 48.00 10.06 1.58
CA ASP A 498 49.01 10.78 0.79
C ASP A 498 50.07 9.91 0.13
N LYS A 499 50.09 8.61 0.46
CA LYS A 499 50.97 7.61 -0.17
C LYS A 499 50.44 7.12 -1.52
N ASN A 500 49.15 7.32 -1.82
CA ASN A 500 48.58 6.92 -3.09
C ASN A 500 49.10 7.85 -4.22
N PRO A 501 49.66 7.32 -5.33
CA PRO A 501 50.13 8.15 -6.45
C PRO A 501 49.05 9.01 -7.13
N ALA A 502 47.77 8.64 -6.95
CA ALA A 502 46.60 9.41 -7.39
C ALA A 502 46.07 10.38 -6.32
N TRP A 503 46.78 10.54 -5.18
CA TRP A 503 46.37 11.42 -4.10
C TRP A 503 46.55 12.90 -4.47
N ALA A 504 45.43 13.57 -4.74
CA ALA A 504 45.37 15.00 -4.98
C ALA A 504 44.95 15.76 -3.71
N GLY A 505 45.72 15.66 -2.63
CA GLY A 505 45.46 16.43 -1.39
C GLY A 505 44.16 16.06 -0.65
N GLY A 506 43.55 14.92 -0.96
CA GLY A 506 42.28 14.47 -0.36
C GLY A 506 41.02 14.91 -1.09
N ILE A 507 41.12 15.62 -2.22
CA ILE A 507 39.97 16.07 -3.04
C ILE A 507 39.04 14.90 -3.41
N SER A 508 39.58 13.71 -3.68
CA SER A 508 38.80 12.50 -3.97
C SER A 508 37.93 12.00 -2.80
N TRP A 509 38.15 12.49 -1.58
CA TRP A 509 37.39 12.14 -0.37
C TRP A 509 36.50 13.27 0.15
N GLU A 510 36.43 14.39 -0.56
CA GLU A 510 35.41 15.41 -0.29
C GLU A 510 34.02 14.82 -0.54
N PRO A 511 33.04 15.13 0.33
CA PRO A 511 31.66 14.67 0.14
C PRO A 511 31.10 15.29 -1.15
N TYR A 512 30.44 14.46 -1.95
CA TYR A 512 29.60 14.96 -3.03
C TYR A 512 28.45 15.78 -2.44
N ALA A 513 27.98 16.80 -3.17
CA ALA A 513 26.72 17.44 -2.80
C ALA A 513 25.56 16.42 -2.90
N GLU A 514 24.55 16.56 -2.03
CA GLU A 514 23.48 15.57 -1.80
C GLU A 514 22.77 15.16 -3.10
N GLU A 515 22.64 16.09 -4.04
CA GLU A 515 21.96 15.90 -5.32
C GLU A 515 22.76 15.17 -6.40
N PHE A 516 24.07 14.94 -6.22
CA PHE A 516 24.92 14.28 -7.21
C PHE A 516 24.41 12.87 -7.58
N PHE A 517 23.92 12.13 -6.59
CA PHE A 517 23.43 10.77 -6.79
C PHE A 517 22.13 10.71 -7.61
N MET A 518 21.30 11.75 -7.54
CA MET A 518 20.11 11.88 -8.40
C MET A 518 20.52 12.19 -9.84
N ILE A 519 21.51 13.07 -10.02
CA ILE A 519 21.96 13.56 -11.32
C ILE A 519 22.77 12.49 -12.07
N ARG A 520 23.39 11.55 -11.35
CA ARG A 520 24.17 10.46 -11.93
C ARG A 520 23.37 9.67 -12.98
N SER A 521 22.14 9.27 -12.67
CA SER A 521 21.29 8.50 -13.59
C SER A 521 20.95 9.29 -14.86
N VAL A 522 20.70 10.59 -14.69
CA VAL A 522 20.40 11.53 -15.78
C VAL A 522 21.61 11.71 -16.70
N VAL A 523 22.83 11.79 -16.15
CA VAL A 523 24.07 11.90 -16.93
C VAL A 523 24.37 10.62 -17.70
N LEU A 524 24.12 9.45 -17.11
CA LEU A 524 24.27 8.17 -17.81
C LEU A 524 23.29 8.04 -18.96
N GLU A 525 22.03 8.45 -18.78
CA GLU A 525 21.02 8.42 -19.84
C GLU A 525 21.34 9.43 -20.95
N ARG A 526 21.70 10.67 -20.61
CA ARG A 526 22.21 11.67 -21.56
C ARG A 526 23.38 11.12 -22.38
N ASP A 527 24.25 10.36 -21.73
CA ASP A 527 25.44 9.80 -22.36
C ASP A 527 25.19 8.45 -23.06
N ASN A 528 23.93 8.05 -23.24
CA ASN A 528 23.52 6.76 -23.81
C ASN A 528 24.19 5.55 -23.12
N SER A 529 24.38 5.65 -21.81
CA SER A 529 25.05 4.64 -20.98
C SER A 529 26.39 4.20 -21.59
N SER A 530 27.15 5.16 -22.10
CA SER A 530 28.44 4.93 -22.77
C SER A 530 29.52 5.88 -22.24
N CYS A 531 30.76 5.42 -22.24
CA CYS A 531 31.90 6.25 -21.88
C CYS A 531 32.15 7.29 -22.98
N LYS A 532 31.98 8.57 -22.68
CA LYS A 532 32.15 9.64 -23.68
C LYS A 532 33.60 9.83 -24.16
N LEU A 533 34.58 9.18 -23.51
CA LEU A 533 35.98 9.18 -23.96
C LEU A 533 36.35 8.03 -24.91
N CYS A 534 35.82 6.83 -24.69
CA CYS A 534 36.25 5.64 -25.45
C CYS A 534 35.12 4.86 -26.13
N GLY A 535 33.87 5.28 -25.93
CA GLY A 535 32.69 4.69 -26.55
C GLY A 535 32.18 3.39 -25.90
N ILE A 536 32.92 2.79 -24.97
CA ILE A 536 32.50 1.53 -24.32
C ILE A 536 31.16 1.71 -23.60
N THR A 537 30.23 0.78 -23.80
CA THR A 537 28.91 0.80 -23.14
C THR A 537 28.99 0.36 -21.69
N GLU A 538 27.95 0.63 -20.91
CA GLU A 538 27.78 0.21 -19.51
C GLU A 538 27.94 -1.31 -19.34
N LYS A 539 27.30 -2.08 -20.24
CA LYS A 539 27.37 -3.54 -20.27
C LYS A 539 28.79 -4.01 -20.54
N GLU A 540 29.44 -3.48 -21.59
CA GLU A 540 30.81 -3.84 -21.94
C GLU A 540 31.82 -3.40 -20.86
N SER A 541 31.60 -2.26 -20.20
CA SER A 541 32.43 -1.82 -19.07
C SER A 541 32.32 -2.80 -17.90
N TYR A 542 31.11 -3.27 -17.59
CA TYR A 542 30.91 -4.27 -16.55
C TYR A 542 31.55 -5.61 -16.91
N GLU A 543 31.39 -6.09 -18.14
CA GLU A 543 32.00 -7.34 -18.62
C GLU A 543 33.53 -7.27 -18.65
N LYS A 544 34.09 -6.12 -19.06
CA LYS A 544 35.55 -5.94 -19.22
C LYS A 544 36.28 -5.58 -17.93
N HIS A 545 35.62 -4.84 -17.04
CA HIS A 545 36.25 -4.24 -15.87
C HIS A 545 35.59 -4.60 -14.54
N ASN A 546 34.51 -5.38 -14.54
CA ASN A 546 33.69 -5.69 -13.38
C ASN A 546 33.24 -4.44 -12.61
N GLN A 547 33.05 -3.32 -13.34
CA GLN A 547 32.62 -2.05 -12.79
C GLN A 547 31.75 -1.28 -13.80
N HIS A 548 30.69 -0.69 -13.25
CA HIS A 548 29.79 0.23 -13.92
C HIS A 548 30.50 1.53 -14.36
N LEU A 549 29.87 2.30 -15.24
CA LEU A 549 30.39 3.62 -15.60
C LEU A 549 30.31 4.56 -14.38
N HIS A 550 31.27 5.48 -14.33
CA HIS A 550 31.42 6.52 -13.32
C HIS A 550 30.99 7.86 -13.91
N VAL A 551 30.35 8.72 -13.12
CA VAL A 551 30.08 10.11 -13.51
C VAL A 551 31.16 11.00 -12.91
N HIS A 552 31.81 11.78 -13.77
CA HIS A 552 32.98 12.58 -13.45
C HIS A 552 32.68 14.08 -13.54
N HIS A 553 33.10 14.84 -12.53
CA HIS A 553 33.12 16.30 -12.54
C HIS A 553 34.36 16.80 -13.29
N MET A 554 34.16 17.48 -14.42
CA MET A 554 35.26 17.93 -15.29
C MET A 554 36.12 19.04 -14.66
N ASP A 555 35.54 19.84 -13.77
CA ASP A 555 36.25 20.84 -12.96
C ASP A 555 36.77 20.29 -11.62
N PHE A 556 36.45 19.03 -11.30
CA PHE A 556 36.75 18.35 -10.03
C PHE A 556 36.13 18.99 -8.79
N ASP A 557 35.23 19.97 -8.96
CA ASP A 557 34.40 20.46 -7.87
C ASP A 557 33.19 19.54 -7.74
N LYS A 558 33.22 18.68 -6.70
CA LYS A 558 32.14 17.72 -6.40
C LYS A 558 30.82 18.38 -6.00
N LYS A 559 30.80 19.69 -5.81
CA LYS A 559 29.59 20.49 -5.58
C LYS A 559 29.03 21.10 -6.87
N ASN A 560 29.82 21.15 -7.95
CA ASN A 560 29.35 21.66 -9.24
C ASN A 560 28.64 20.57 -10.04
N ASN A 561 27.37 20.31 -9.68
CA ASN A 561 26.55 19.30 -10.35
C ASN A 561 25.84 19.79 -11.62
N SER A 562 26.34 20.86 -12.25
CA SER A 562 25.86 21.28 -13.57
C SER A 562 25.99 20.12 -14.55
N LEU A 563 24.93 19.79 -15.30
CA LEU A 563 25.01 18.73 -16.32
C LEU A 563 26.13 19.00 -17.32
N LYS A 564 26.40 20.27 -17.64
CA LYS A 564 27.50 20.67 -18.53
C LYS A 564 28.89 20.38 -17.95
N ASN A 565 28.99 20.18 -16.64
CA ASN A 565 30.21 19.85 -15.91
C ASN A 565 30.37 18.34 -15.65
N LEU A 566 29.33 17.54 -15.89
CA LEU A 566 29.34 16.10 -15.62
C LEU A 566 29.49 15.27 -16.89
N VAL A 567 30.22 14.15 -16.81
CA VAL A 567 30.46 13.25 -17.95
C VAL A 567 30.60 11.78 -17.53
N SER A 568 30.03 10.85 -18.29
CA SER A 568 30.11 9.40 -18.04
C SER A 568 31.40 8.80 -18.58
N LEU A 569 32.17 8.12 -17.72
CA LEU A 569 33.47 7.52 -18.01
C LEU A 569 33.57 6.08 -17.49
N CYS A 570 34.20 5.18 -18.23
CA CYS A 570 34.55 3.85 -17.70
C CYS A 570 35.68 3.93 -16.67
N VAL A 571 35.85 2.91 -15.84
CA VAL A 571 36.87 2.91 -14.76
C VAL A 571 38.29 3.21 -15.26
N SER A 572 38.65 2.73 -16.45
CA SER A 572 39.96 2.98 -17.07
C SER A 572 40.13 4.44 -17.48
N CYS A 573 39.13 5.04 -18.13
CA CYS A 573 39.16 6.45 -18.54
C CYS A 573 39.03 7.39 -17.34
N HIS A 574 38.19 7.05 -16.37
CA HIS A 574 38.04 7.78 -15.10
C HIS A 574 39.36 7.79 -14.31
N GLY A 575 40.07 6.66 -14.25
CA GLY A 575 41.38 6.58 -13.62
C GLY A 575 42.45 7.45 -14.29
N LYS A 576 42.41 7.58 -15.63
CA LYS A 576 43.31 8.48 -16.37
C LYS A 576 42.98 9.96 -16.13
N ALA A 577 41.70 10.32 -16.13
CA ALA A 577 41.23 11.69 -15.90
C ALA A 577 41.57 12.20 -14.49
N ASN A 578 41.55 11.33 -13.48
CA ASN A 578 41.92 11.69 -12.10
C ASN A 578 43.44 11.71 -11.84
N PHE A 579 44.29 11.30 -12.79
CA PHE A 579 45.73 11.17 -12.53
C PHE A 579 46.43 12.54 -12.64
N PRO A 580 47.12 13.05 -11.59
CA PRO A 580 47.60 14.44 -11.55
C PRO A 580 48.48 14.85 -12.74
N LYS A 581 49.34 13.94 -13.21
CA LYS A 581 50.26 14.18 -14.34
C LYS A 581 49.56 14.43 -15.68
N TYR A 582 48.34 13.93 -15.85
CA TYR A 582 47.60 13.97 -17.12
C TYR A 582 46.29 14.76 -17.01
N ARG A 583 45.96 15.27 -15.82
CA ARG A 583 44.69 15.91 -15.50
C ARG A 583 44.37 17.05 -16.47
N GLU A 584 45.32 17.95 -16.72
CA GLU A 584 45.09 19.13 -17.56
C GLU A 584 44.86 18.78 -19.05
N GLU A 585 45.63 17.83 -19.59
CA GLU A 585 45.47 17.34 -20.96
C GLU A 585 44.12 16.62 -21.16
N TRP A 586 43.72 15.78 -20.20
CA TRP A 586 42.45 15.05 -20.26
C TRP A 586 41.25 15.95 -19.99
N ASN A 587 41.40 16.98 -19.15
CA ASN A 587 40.36 17.99 -18.93
C ASN A 587 40.05 18.76 -20.21
N GLN A 588 41.08 19.17 -20.97
CA GLN A 588 40.87 19.85 -22.25
C GLN A 588 40.12 18.94 -23.25
N LYS A 589 40.40 17.62 -23.26
CA LYS A 589 39.66 16.66 -24.08
C LYS A 589 38.21 16.50 -23.62
N LEU A 590 37.97 16.42 -22.31
CA LEU A 590 36.63 16.31 -21.73
C LEU A 590 35.78 17.57 -21.97
N VAL A 591 36.39 18.75 -21.82
CA VAL A 591 35.75 20.05 -22.12
C VAL A 591 35.41 20.16 -23.61
N ALA A 592 36.29 19.71 -24.51
CA ALA A 592 36.01 19.68 -25.95
C ALA A 592 34.88 18.69 -26.33
N ILE A 593 34.78 17.55 -25.62
CA ILE A 593 33.69 16.59 -25.77
C ILE A 593 32.37 17.18 -25.24
N SER A 594 32.41 17.84 -24.08
CA SER A 594 31.25 18.56 -23.51
C SER A 594 30.74 19.66 -24.45
N ALA A 595 31.64 20.46 -25.03
CA ALA A 595 31.29 21.51 -25.99
C ALA A 595 30.61 20.98 -27.27
N LYS A 596 30.92 19.74 -27.70
CA LYS A 596 30.21 19.05 -28.80
C LYS A 596 28.84 18.50 -28.38
N THR A 597 28.67 18.18 -27.09
CA THR A 597 27.45 17.61 -26.50
C THR A 597 26.38 18.70 -26.23
N THR A 598 26.78 19.97 -26.10
CA THR A 598 25.91 21.08 -25.68
C THR A 598 24.99 21.68 -26.74
N GLY A 599 25.09 21.28 -28.01
CA GLY A 599 24.29 21.87 -29.09
C GLY A 599 22.89 21.27 -29.27
N ASN A 600 22.80 19.93 -29.29
CA ASN A 600 21.56 19.21 -29.61
C ASN A 600 21.17 18.09 -28.62
N GLU A 601 22.09 17.51 -27.82
CA GLU A 601 21.76 16.33 -26.97
C GLU A 601 21.11 16.67 -25.61
N LEU A 602 21.42 17.82 -25.01
CA LEU A 602 20.68 18.33 -23.82
C LEU A 602 19.23 18.72 -24.16
N ALA A 603 18.93 18.93 -25.45
CA ALA A 603 17.58 19.24 -25.91
C ALA A 603 16.63 18.03 -25.74
N ASP A 604 17.18 16.81 -25.86
CA ASP A 604 16.47 15.55 -26.04
C ASP A 604 16.51 14.59 -24.82
N CYS A 605 17.10 15.02 -23.70
CA CYS A 605 17.19 14.21 -22.46
C CYS A 605 15.78 13.88 -21.92
N PRO A 606 15.41 12.58 -21.74
CA PRO A 606 14.04 12.18 -21.45
C PRO A 606 13.45 12.60 -20.11
N GLU A 607 14.34 12.89 -19.17
CA GLU A 607 13.97 13.20 -17.79
C GLU A 607 13.68 14.69 -17.58
N PHE A 608 13.79 15.55 -18.60
CA PHE A 608 13.52 16.98 -18.48
C PHE A 608 12.30 17.41 -19.32
N LEU A 609 11.30 17.96 -18.65
CA LEU A 609 10.05 18.42 -19.26
C LEU A 609 10.08 19.94 -19.47
N PRO A 610 9.78 20.44 -20.68
CA PRO A 610 9.69 21.87 -20.92
C PRO A 610 8.44 22.46 -20.26
N ILE A 611 8.60 23.56 -19.52
CA ILE A 611 7.48 24.33 -18.98
C ILE A 611 6.73 24.99 -20.13
N LYS A 612 5.46 24.63 -20.29
CA LYS A 612 4.55 25.22 -21.30
C LYS A 612 3.89 26.49 -20.81
N GLU A 613 3.52 26.51 -19.54
CA GLU A 613 2.76 27.60 -18.94
C GLU A 613 3.09 27.72 -17.45
N ILE A 614 3.24 28.96 -16.98
CA ILE A 614 3.32 29.29 -15.55
C ILE A 614 2.15 30.21 -15.27
N ILE A 615 1.21 29.75 -14.44
CA ILE A 615 0.07 30.57 -14.02
C ILE A 615 0.35 31.06 -12.61
N VAL A 616 0.45 32.37 -12.43
CA VAL A 616 0.62 33.00 -11.13
C VAL A 616 -0.73 33.45 -10.62
N TYR A 617 -1.21 32.81 -9.57
CA TYR A 617 -2.39 33.24 -8.84
C TYR A 617 -1.97 34.20 -7.74
N LYS A 618 -2.70 35.32 -7.64
CA LYS A 618 -2.43 36.35 -6.63
C LYS A 618 -2.75 35.86 -5.22
N SER A 619 -3.57 34.82 -5.10
CA SER A 619 -3.86 34.13 -3.84
C SER A 619 -4.44 32.73 -4.04
N ARG A 620 -4.31 31.89 -3.01
CA ARG A 620 -4.84 30.51 -2.92
C ARG A 620 -6.36 30.40 -3.07
N LYS A 621 -7.07 31.52 -2.84
CA LYS A 621 -8.52 31.72 -3.03
C LYS A 621 -9.00 31.38 -4.44
N GLN A 622 -8.16 31.58 -5.45
CA GLN A 622 -8.50 31.32 -6.85
C GLN A 622 -8.41 29.82 -7.23
N ILE A 623 -7.91 28.94 -6.35
CA ILE A 623 -7.63 27.53 -6.68
C ILE A 623 -8.47 26.55 -5.85
N THR A 624 -8.63 26.75 -4.52
CA THR A 624 -9.05 25.65 -3.63
C THR A 624 -10.47 25.70 -3.10
N GLY A 625 -11.25 26.77 -3.33
CA GLY A 625 -12.68 26.84 -2.98
C GLY A 625 -13.07 26.63 -1.50
N CYS A 626 -12.15 26.27 -0.60
CA CYS A 626 -12.43 25.95 0.80
C CYS A 626 -11.20 26.16 1.70
N LEU A 627 -11.51 26.52 2.95
CA LEU A 627 -10.62 26.89 4.07
C LEU A 627 -10.12 28.35 4.04
N HIS A 628 -11.05 29.27 4.25
CA HIS A 628 -10.73 30.65 4.63
C HIS A 628 -10.84 30.80 6.15
N GLY A 629 -9.91 31.52 6.77
CA GLY A 629 -10.03 32.05 8.14
C GLY A 629 -9.75 31.09 9.30
N GLU A 630 -9.51 29.80 9.04
CA GLU A 630 -9.22 28.84 10.12
C GLU A 630 -7.74 28.84 10.53
N GLU A 631 -7.50 28.80 11.84
CA GLU A 631 -6.19 28.53 12.40
C GLU A 631 -5.88 27.04 12.23
N VAL A 632 -4.76 26.72 11.58
CA VAL A 632 -4.24 25.35 11.53
C VAL A 632 -3.33 25.14 12.73
N TYR A 633 -3.51 24.02 13.42
CA TYR A 633 -2.80 23.67 14.64
C TYR A 633 -1.86 22.50 14.37
N ASP A 634 -0.54 22.74 14.39
CA ASP A 634 0.47 21.69 14.30
C ASP A 634 0.97 21.35 15.72
N PHE A 635 0.98 20.06 16.07
CA PHE A 635 1.42 19.58 17.38
C PHE A 635 2.81 18.96 17.30
N MET A 636 3.73 19.41 18.16
CA MET A 636 5.01 18.77 18.39
C MET A 636 4.88 17.84 19.60
N CYS A 637 5.06 16.55 19.38
CA CYS A 637 4.92 15.52 20.40
C CYS A 637 6.28 14.91 20.75
N TYR A 638 6.41 14.31 21.94
CA TYR A 638 7.63 13.61 22.40
C TYR A 638 7.24 12.24 22.98
N PRO A 639 8.07 11.18 22.84
CA PRO A 639 9.47 11.12 22.41
C PRO A 639 9.74 11.17 20.90
N TYR A 640 8.73 10.90 20.07
CA TYR A 640 8.88 10.85 18.62
C TYR A 640 8.58 12.24 18.03
N HIS A 641 9.54 12.87 17.35
CA HIS A 641 9.43 14.22 16.75
C HIS A 641 8.45 14.24 15.55
N ASN A 642 7.19 13.88 15.80
CA ASN A 642 6.17 13.74 14.78
C ASN A 642 5.42 15.06 14.60
N PHE A 643 5.28 15.51 13.34
CA PHE A 643 4.42 16.62 12.95
C PHE A 643 3.05 16.07 12.55
N PHE A 644 2.03 16.41 13.33
CA PHE A 644 0.65 16.02 13.07
C PHE A 644 -0.08 17.15 12.34
N SER A 645 -0.60 16.89 11.14
CA SER A 645 -1.47 17.82 10.41
C SER A 645 -2.75 17.10 9.96
N ASP A 646 -3.87 17.44 10.58
CA ASP A 646 -5.30 17.19 10.27
C ASP A 646 -5.78 15.89 9.59
N TRP A 647 -4.96 14.86 9.37
CA TRP A 647 -5.36 13.71 8.54
C TRP A 647 -4.82 12.39 9.10
N ILE A 648 -5.70 11.59 9.71
CA ILE A 648 -5.48 10.17 10.03
C ILE A 648 -6.37 9.32 9.11
N LEU A 649 -5.82 8.23 8.58
CA LEU A 649 -6.54 7.15 7.91
C LEU A 649 -7.09 6.18 8.98
N ILE A 650 -8.42 6.02 9.08
CA ILE A 650 -9.07 5.19 10.12
C ILE A 650 -10.01 4.14 9.49
N HIS A 651 -10.00 2.93 10.06
CA HIS A 651 -10.76 1.75 9.65
C HIS A 651 -12.22 1.74 10.13
N ASN A 652 -13.11 1.09 9.35
CA ASN A 652 -14.57 1.22 9.38
C ASN A 652 -15.34 0.11 10.15
N SER A 653 -15.15 -0.04 11.45
CA SER A 653 -15.87 -1.01 12.29
C SER A 653 -17.15 -0.55 13.05
N GLY A 654 -17.44 0.75 13.20
CA GLY A 654 -18.42 1.27 14.18
C GLY A 654 -19.78 1.85 13.68
N ALA A 655 -20.02 2.06 12.37
CA ALA A 655 -21.28 2.69 11.91
C ALA A 655 -22.51 1.90 12.32
N THR A 656 -23.52 2.61 12.82
CA THR A 656 -24.84 2.02 13.08
C THR A 656 -25.62 1.84 11.77
N PRO A 657 -26.60 0.91 11.73
CA PRO A 657 -27.54 0.82 10.61
C PRO A 657 -28.29 2.13 10.37
N GLN A 658 -28.64 2.86 11.44
CA GLN A 658 -29.29 4.17 11.35
C GLN A 658 -28.41 5.18 10.60
N GLU A 659 -27.11 5.21 10.88
CA GLU A 659 -26.16 6.03 10.13
C GLU A 659 -26.09 5.58 8.66
N ALA A 660 -26.06 4.27 8.39
CA ALA A 660 -25.99 3.76 7.03
C ALA A 660 -27.19 4.15 6.14
N VAL A 661 -28.34 4.48 6.72
CA VAL A 661 -29.50 5.01 5.99
C VAL A 661 -29.21 6.37 5.37
N SER A 662 -28.52 7.28 6.07
CA SER A 662 -28.22 8.62 5.52
C SER A 662 -27.29 8.59 4.31
N TRP A 663 -26.56 7.49 4.13
CA TRP A 663 -25.68 7.21 3.00
C TRP A 663 -26.36 6.37 1.91
N GLY A 664 -27.68 6.14 1.98
CA GLY A 664 -28.40 5.30 1.03
C GLY A 664 -27.93 3.85 0.99
N LYS A 665 -27.20 3.38 2.01
CA LYS A 665 -26.70 1.99 2.10
C LYS A 665 -27.82 1.05 2.57
N ILE A 666 -28.71 1.53 3.44
CA ILE A 666 -29.87 0.78 3.97
C ILE A 666 -31.14 1.51 3.57
N ASN A 667 -32.17 0.76 3.18
CA ASN A 667 -33.48 1.33 2.87
C ASN A 667 -34.13 1.88 4.16
N PRO A 668 -34.55 3.17 4.23
CA PRO A 668 -35.20 3.75 5.41
C PRO A 668 -36.38 2.91 5.94
N ASP A 669 -37.20 2.36 5.04
CA ASP A 669 -38.39 1.56 5.39
C ASP A 669 -38.05 0.19 5.99
N GLU A 670 -36.78 -0.23 5.84
CA GLU A 670 -36.26 -1.52 6.27
C GLU A 670 -35.42 -1.44 7.54
N LEU A 671 -35.38 -0.31 8.25
CA LEU A 671 -34.73 -0.20 9.56
C LEU A 671 -35.21 -1.26 10.58
N LYS A 672 -36.49 -1.66 10.49
CA LYS A 672 -37.10 -2.75 11.28
C LYS A 672 -36.50 -4.14 11.00
N ASN A 673 -35.80 -4.30 9.88
CA ASN A 673 -35.11 -5.49 9.42
C ASN A 673 -33.58 -5.35 9.58
N THR A 674 -33.13 -4.47 10.47
CA THR A 674 -31.72 -4.31 10.84
C THR A 674 -31.49 -4.68 12.30
N VAL A 675 -30.52 -5.56 12.54
CA VAL A 675 -30.17 -6.03 13.88
C VAL A 675 -28.67 -5.94 14.11
N VAL A 676 -28.26 -5.31 15.20
CA VAL A 676 -26.88 -5.29 15.71
C VAL A 676 -26.87 -6.01 17.05
N VAL A 677 -25.96 -6.98 17.17
CA VAL A 677 -25.69 -7.76 18.37
C VAL A 677 -24.29 -7.39 18.85
N TYR A 678 -24.19 -6.79 20.04
CA TYR A 678 -22.91 -6.52 20.67
C TYR A 678 -22.41 -7.79 21.38
N SER A 679 -21.66 -8.62 20.65
CA SER A 679 -21.15 -9.90 21.13
C SER A 679 -19.95 -10.36 20.29
N ASP A 680 -19.15 -11.26 20.86
CA ASP A 680 -18.08 -11.92 20.15
C ASP A 680 -18.66 -12.86 19.06
N THR A 681 -18.05 -12.83 17.88
CA THR A 681 -18.47 -13.64 16.73
C THR A 681 -18.41 -15.14 17.03
N THR A 682 -17.39 -15.58 17.76
CA THR A 682 -17.17 -16.99 18.14
C THR A 682 -18.22 -17.50 19.14
N ILE A 683 -18.94 -16.59 19.82
CA ILE A 683 -20.05 -16.93 20.73
C ILE A 683 -21.39 -16.89 19.98
N ALA A 684 -21.68 -15.78 19.30
CA ALA A 684 -23.01 -15.53 18.73
C ALA A 684 -23.26 -16.31 17.42
N SER A 685 -22.24 -16.51 16.58
CA SER A 685 -22.41 -17.16 15.27
C SER A 685 -22.83 -18.63 15.38
N PRO A 686 -22.22 -19.47 16.24
CA PRO A 686 -22.69 -20.84 16.44
C PRO A 686 -24.16 -20.92 16.82
N ILE A 687 -24.64 -20.01 17.69
CA ILE A 687 -26.03 -19.97 18.13
C ILE A 687 -26.94 -19.52 16.99
N LEU A 688 -26.57 -18.45 16.29
CA LEU A 688 -27.32 -17.91 15.15
C LEU A 688 -27.48 -18.95 14.04
N PHE A 689 -26.39 -19.60 13.63
CA PHE A 689 -26.40 -20.58 12.55
C PHE A 689 -27.09 -21.88 12.95
N SER A 690 -26.89 -22.36 14.19
CA SER A 690 -27.62 -23.53 14.69
C SER A 690 -29.13 -23.29 14.75
N TYR A 691 -29.56 -22.10 15.18
CA TYR A 691 -30.97 -21.72 15.12
C TYR A 691 -31.49 -21.73 13.67
N ALA A 692 -30.71 -21.20 12.71
CA ALA A 692 -31.08 -21.24 11.30
C ALA A 692 -31.20 -22.68 10.77
N PHE A 693 -30.27 -23.58 11.11
CA PHE A 693 -30.36 -24.99 10.73
C PHE A 693 -31.56 -25.72 11.35
N GLU A 694 -31.94 -25.39 12.59
CA GLU A 694 -33.12 -25.98 13.24
C GLU A 694 -34.45 -25.43 12.68
N ASN A 695 -34.50 -24.20 12.17
CA ASN A 695 -35.76 -23.50 11.84
C ASN A 695 -35.96 -23.17 10.35
N ALA A 696 -34.93 -23.27 9.51
CA ALA A 696 -35.01 -22.99 8.08
C ALA A 696 -34.67 -24.23 7.25
N ARG A 697 -35.39 -24.41 6.14
CA ARG A 697 -35.09 -25.48 5.17
C ARG A 697 -33.89 -25.07 4.30
N PRO A 698 -33.03 -26.02 3.87
CA PRO A 698 -32.00 -25.75 2.88
C PRO A 698 -32.57 -25.03 1.65
N ARG A 699 -31.85 -24.03 1.14
CA ARG A 699 -32.22 -23.31 -0.08
C ARG A 699 -31.47 -23.88 -1.28
N LYS A 700 -32.05 -23.74 -2.47
CA LYS A 700 -31.30 -24.01 -3.70
C LYS A 700 -30.17 -23.01 -3.82
N ARG A 701 -28.92 -23.50 -3.89
CA ARG A 701 -27.72 -22.66 -4.09
C ARG A 701 -27.86 -21.83 -5.36
N LYS A 702 -27.55 -20.54 -5.28
CA LYS A 702 -27.64 -19.62 -6.44
C LYS A 702 -26.49 -19.80 -7.43
N GLU A 703 -25.37 -20.40 -7.02
CA GLU A 703 -24.17 -20.60 -7.84
C GLU A 703 -23.71 -19.32 -8.55
N LEU A 704 -23.61 -18.22 -7.79
CA LEU A 704 -23.40 -16.88 -8.34
C LEU A 704 -22.11 -16.75 -9.16
N TYR A 705 -21.06 -17.51 -8.83
CA TYR A 705 -19.80 -17.47 -9.56
C TYR A 705 -19.99 -17.79 -11.06
N LYS A 706 -20.80 -18.81 -11.39
CA LYS A 706 -21.13 -19.17 -12.77
C LYS A 706 -21.96 -18.10 -13.50
N LYS A 707 -22.58 -17.18 -12.75
CA LYS A 707 -23.49 -16.16 -13.26
C LYS A 707 -22.86 -14.77 -13.31
N LEU A 708 -21.65 -14.59 -12.78
CA LEU A 708 -20.97 -13.28 -12.67
C LEU A 708 -20.93 -12.55 -14.01
N ALA A 709 -20.43 -13.19 -15.07
CA ALA A 709 -20.36 -12.56 -16.39
C ALA A 709 -21.72 -12.07 -16.90
N LYS A 710 -22.80 -12.84 -16.66
CA LYS A 710 -24.17 -12.44 -17.04
C LYS A 710 -24.69 -11.30 -16.16
N LEU A 711 -24.40 -11.31 -14.87
CA LEU A 711 -24.80 -10.26 -13.94
C LEU A 711 -24.09 -8.94 -14.28
N VAL A 712 -22.78 -8.98 -14.52
CA VAL A 712 -21.98 -7.82 -14.94
C VAL A 712 -22.48 -7.29 -16.29
N TYR A 713 -22.73 -8.17 -17.26
CA TYR A 713 -23.31 -7.77 -18.55
C TYR A 713 -24.66 -7.05 -18.37
N ASN A 714 -25.54 -7.55 -17.49
CA ASN A 714 -26.82 -6.90 -17.19
C ASN A 714 -26.63 -5.51 -16.54
N LEU A 715 -25.69 -5.38 -15.61
CA LEU A 715 -25.32 -4.09 -15.02
C LEU A 715 -24.83 -3.11 -16.10
N GLU A 716 -23.88 -3.53 -16.94
CA GLU A 716 -23.36 -2.69 -18.02
C GLU A 716 -24.43 -2.29 -19.03
N LYS A 717 -25.38 -3.18 -19.34
CA LYS A 717 -26.53 -2.89 -20.20
C LYS A 717 -27.43 -1.82 -19.57
N GLU A 718 -27.69 -1.92 -18.28
CA GLU A 718 -28.48 -0.93 -17.54
C GLU A 718 -27.79 0.45 -17.56
N VAL A 719 -26.46 0.49 -17.37
CA VAL A 719 -25.65 1.72 -17.44
C VAL A 719 -25.66 2.32 -18.85
N LYS A 720 -25.53 1.51 -19.90
CA LYS A 720 -25.57 2.01 -21.30
C LYS A 720 -26.91 2.64 -21.66
N ASN A 721 -28.01 2.12 -21.11
CA ASN A 721 -29.34 2.69 -21.29
C ASN A 721 -29.58 3.96 -20.46
N LYS A 722 -28.75 4.19 -19.44
CA LYS A 722 -28.78 5.34 -18.52
C LYS A 722 -27.44 6.04 -18.52
N ALA A 723 -27.00 6.55 -19.68
CA ALA A 723 -25.72 7.24 -19.81
C ALA A 723 -25.54 8.25 -18.67
N VAL A 724 -24.52 8.02 -17.83
CA VAL A 724 -24.17 8.88 -16.71
C VAL A 724 -23.65 10.20 -17.28
N THR A 725 -24.52 11.20 -17.36
CA THR A 725 -24.23 12.52 -17.96
C THR A 725 -23.92 13.59 -16.93
N TRP A 726 -23.92 13.25 -15.63
CA TRP A 726 -23.68 14.22 -14.56
C TRP A 726 -22.19 14.39 -14.25
N THR A 727 -21.78 15.64 -14.11
CA THR A 727 -20.51 16.05 -13.52
C THR A 727 -20.59 15.94 -11.99
N ALA A 728 -19.45 16.01 -11.29
CA ALA A 728 -19.44 16.11 -9.82
C ALA A 728 -20.32 17.27 -9.32
N ASP A 729 -20.36 18.38 -10.07
CA ASP A 729 -21.20 19.55 -9.77
C ASP A 729 -22.70 19.25 -9.92
N ALA A 730 -23.11 18.48 -10.94
CA ALA A 730 -24.50 18.09 -11.13
C ALA A 730 -24.98 17.10 -10.06
N LEU A 731 -24.10 16.20 -9.59
CA LEU A 731 -24.40 15.31 -8.46
C LEU A 731 -24.56 16.12 -7.16
N TYR A 732 -23.66 17.09 -6.93
CA TYR A 732 -23.71 17.99 -5.79
C TYR A 732 -25.03 18.79 -5.74
N GLU A 733 -25.49 19.34 -6.86
CA GLU A 733 -26.77 20.06 -6.93
C GLU A 733 -27.99 19.12 -6.80
N LYS A 734 -27.94 17.87 -7.31
CA LYS A 734 -29.00 16.86 -7.07
C LYS A 734 -29.15 16.55 -5.58
N HIS A 735 -28.04 16.45 -4.86
CA HIS A 735 -28.03 16.16 -3.42
C HIS A 735 -28.42 17.34 -2.52
N LYS A 736 -28.23 18.57 -3.01
CA LYS A 736 -28.63 19.79 -2.31
C LYS A 736 -30.14 19.90 -2.10
N HIS A 737 -30.93 19.29 -3.00
CA HIS A 737 -32.40 19.27 -2.96
C HIS A 737 -33.01 18.02 -2.32
N GLN A 738 -32.18 17.06 -1.87
CA GLN A 738 -32.64 15.88 -1.10
C GLN A 738 -32.60 16.09 0.43
N LYS A 739 -32.07 17.24 0.89
CA LYS A 739 -32.26 17.74 2.27
C LYS A 739 -33.48 18.63 2.33
#